data_AF-A0A9P8K370-F1
#
_entry.id   AF-A0A9P8K370-F1
#
_cell.length_a   1.000
_cell.length_b   1.000
_cell.length_c   1.000
_cell.angle_alpha   90.00
_cell.angle_beta   90.00
_cell.angle_gamma   90.00
#
_symmetry.space_group_name_H-M   'P 1'
#
loop_
_entity.id
_entity.type
_entity.pdbx_description
1 polymer ?
#
loop_
_entity_poly.entity_id
_entity_poly.type
_entity_poly.pdbx_seq_one_letter_code
_entity_poly.pdbx_strand_id
1 'polypeptide(L)'
;MAAAPNNTTQAELRTQWTNPGDILSVLLLIGGDIVQKAIAQLVGYELNLYERQKPGTIPESIFGAPLTPVAFSFGWVAFSFTQLLAAFGDRRLMPFPEKSAIVVNCANAFQRDNNSWVLERLLRDHEIRNPADGVEISLRIDIFDIGPLQNPAADRVWWLGWLTIVTQIAIAVVPWVVSGDWGTMMVILSGTLLASITCSLPQWKDEKWACRTLEKDKVVCLTRGNGYKHIMVFIGKEGSPDLETQATAQGSPRRETPIIMAGLAVLWICLLLSVSSLKNNAWYMVGIGALGMLQNAYAAGTTRNLDTSGLQLEPSVRKATIIGKSRFFEDDDNADVNIHQVDDDVKPLKDWLAAPTLDQMPRWLESMDINDGAPDWLEPITEPETVLRVHGALKELEKWVPGAGLAMVQVFFPASFVYDDSHPPFLRDLRSEKGSLLSRSLYAVVLLVLVLSVQFLLVPRFIASLRKPSQPLDSGRPDFCRYNPSNPFLQDLICPHTTEDHTTTLFDTSATRNMGLAQEAARVAAEFEYSDAQVNKAVKEFIRQMDEGLEKSGTSISQIPTYVTAVPNGTEKGLYMAVDLGGTNFRVCSINLNGDSTFSLTQSKVAIPRELMAAKTSKELFSFLAQQIADFLKTHHNEHYHATIRRRATIHSESGFREQEIFNLGFTFSFPVEQVGINKGNLIRWTKGFDIADAVGKDVCKLLQDEIDALHLPVRVAALVNDTVGTLMARSYTSPGKTGTLLGAIFGTGTNGAYVEKLDKVKKLDKNNANVDKTTGEMILNTEWGSFDNQLSVLPSTPYDNSLDKETPNPGIQMFEKRISGMFLGEILRLAIVDMVKERKTGLFSDDNSSSNDVHSTTCISESSPLWQPWGLDTSFLSIAHGDNSAGFKVTRQTLDKDYGVHAASSEDAEAVKLIAAAIGKRAARLSAVAIAAIVLATDKLSAPKDIATADDTTVNEDEMIDIGVDGSLVEFYPGFEGYIREAFQQIEGIGKHGEKRIRIGIAKDGSGVGAALIALVADKLAKQDQLKEYD
;
A
#
# COMPACT_ATOMS: atom_id res chain seq x y z
N MET A 1 -6.13 -63.16 43.97
CA MET A 1 -6.28 -61.70 43.84
C MET A 1 -4.90 -61.07 44.05
N ALA A 2 -4.42 -60.33 43.06
CA ALA A 2 -3.40 -59.29 43.23
C ALA A 2 -4.03 -58.00 42.69
N ALA A 3 -3.78 -56.87 43.32
CA ALA A 3 -4.42 -55.62 42.91
C ALA A 3 -3.92 -55.19 41.52
N ALA A 4 -4.84 -54.81 40.63
CA ALA A 4 -4.47 -53.99 39.48
C ALA A 4 -3.88 -52.67 40.01
N PRO A 5 -2.82 -52.13 39.38
CA PRO A 5 -2.34 -50.81 39.76
C PRO A 5 -3.44 -49.78 39.47
N ASN A 6 -3.73 -48.92 40.45
CA ASN A 6 -4.60 -47.77 40.21
C ASN A 6 -3.85 -46.80 39.27
N ASN A 7 -4.16 -46.86 37.98
CA ASN A 7 -3.82 -45.82 37.01
C ASN A 7 -4.55 -44.52 37.37
N THR A 8 -4.02 -43.84 38.39
CA THR A 8 -4.34 -42.46 38.68
C THR A 8 -3.61 -41.59 37.66
N THR A 9 -4.21 -40.46 37.28
CA THR A 9 -3.55 -39.47 36.41
C THR A 9 -2.19 -39.03 36.96
N GLN A 10 -2.01 -39.04 38.29
CA GLN A 10 -0.73 -38.80 38.96
C GLN A 10 0.33 -39.85 38.63
N ALA A 11 -0.03 -41.13 38.49
CA ALA A 11 0.89 -42.19 38.10
C ALA A 11 1.30 -42.07 36.63
N GLU A 12 0.34 -41.81 35.74
CA GLU A 12 0.58 -41.66 34.30
C GLU A 12 1.41 -40.39 34.00
N LEU A 13 1.10 -39.27 34.65
CA LEU A 13 1.94 -38.07 34.63
C LEU A 13 3.34 -38.38 35.16
N ARG A 14 3.48 -39.08 36.30
CA ARG A 14 4.79 -39.43 36.84
C ARG A 14 5.60 -40.29 35.86
N THR A 15 4.97 -41.24 35.17
CA THR A 15 5.62 -42.03 34.11
C THR A 15 6.12 -41.14 32.97
N GLN A 16 5.28 -40.25 32.43
CA GLN A 16 5.67 -39.29 31.39
C GLN A 16 6.81 -38.36 31.84
N TRP A 17 6.78 -37.86 33.08
CA TRP A 17 7.87 -37.04 33.62
C TRP A 17 9.16 -37.84 33.89
N THR A 18 9.09 -39.14 34.20
CA THR A 18 10.31 -39.97 34.29
C THR A 18 10.92 -40.34 32.95
N ASN A 19 10.09 -40.54 31.91
CA ASN A 19 10.53 -40.93 30.57
C ASN A 19 9.41 -40.55 29.56
N PRO A 20 9.48 -39.35 28.94
CA PRO A 20 8.40 -38.87 28.08
C PRO A 20 8.25 -39.77 26.85
N GLY A 21 7.06 -40.36 26.69
CA GLY A 21 6.77 -41.34 25.64
C GLY A 21 6.30 -40.71 24.32
N ASP A 22 5.69 -39.53 24.38
CA ASP A 22 5.27 -38.76 23.21
C ASP A 22 6.06 -37.45 23.09
N ILE A 23 7.37 -37.60 22.84
CA ILE A 23 8.25 -36.45 22.59
C ILE A 23 7.98 -35.85 21.21
N LEU A 24 7.57 -36.68 20.23
CA LEU A 24 7.38 -36.29 18.84
C LEU A 24 6.34 -35.17 18.68
N SER A 25 5.18 -35.29 19.33
CA SER A 25 4.12 -34.27 19.26
C SER A 25 4.55 -32.91 19.80
N VAL A 26 5.41 -32.88 20.84
CA VAL A 26 5.96 -31.64 21.41
C VAL A 26 7.09 -31.06 20.55
N LEU A 27 7.89 -31.92 19.93
CA LEU A 27 9.10 -31.53 19.20
C LEU A 27 8.87 -31.07 17.75
N LEU A 28 7.74 -31.44 17.15
CA LEU A 28 7.35 -30.98 15.80
C LEU A 28 6.67 -29.60 15.81
N LEU A 29 6.25 -29.10 16.98
CA LEU A 29 5.31 -27.97 17.08
C LEU A 29 5.94 -26.59 16.81
N ILE A 30 7.27 -26.44 16.85
CA ILE A 30 7.96 -25.13 16.79
C ILE A 30 9.28 -25.22 16.00
N GLY A 31 9.51 -24.25 15.09
CA GLY A 31 10.87 -23.77 14.82
C GLY A 31 11.43 -23.86 13.40
N GLY A 32 10.66 -24.25 12.38
CA GLY A 32 11.14 -24.31 10.99
C GLY A 32 11.74 -22.99 10.48
N ASP A 33 10.97 -21.91 10.58
CA ASP A 33 11.38 -20.54 10.20
C ASP A 33 12.56 -20.03 11.04
N ILE A 34 12.68 -20.47 12.29
CA ILE A 34 13.78 -20.10 13.19
C ILE A 34 15.08 -20.71 12.67
N VAL A 35 15.05 -21.97 12.22
CA VAL A 35 16.17 -22.62 11.54
C VAL A 35 16.51 -21.88 10.24
N GLN A 36 15.53 -21.58 9.38
CA GLN A 36 15.76 -20.85 8.13
C GLN A 36 16.47 -19.50 8.36
N LYS A 37 15.97 -18.70 9.31
CA LYS A 37 16.54 -17.39 9.66
C LYS A 37 17.92 -17.51 10.30
N ALA A 38 18.18 -18.55 11.11
CA ALA A 38 19.51 -18.80 11.67
C ALA A 38 20.55 -19.15 10.58
N ILE A 39 20.17 -19.94 9.56
CA ILE A 39 21.05 -20.25 8.42
C ILE A 39 21.34 -18.96 7.62
N ALA A 40 20.30 -18.21 7.23
CA ALA A 40 20.45 -16.96 6.49
C ALA A 40 21.34 -15.93 7.22
N GLN A 41 21.25 -15.87 8.55
CA GLN A 41 22.06 -15.00 9.40
C GLN A 41 23.54 -15.40 9.45
N LEU A 42 23.86 -16.70 9.47
CA LEU A 42 25.22 -17.22 9.68
C LEU A 42 25.96 -17.64 8.39
N VAL A 43 25.25 -17.85 7.27
CA VAL A 43 25.85 -18.30 6.01
C VAL A 43 26.70 -17.22 5.32
N GLY A 44 27.74 -17.66 4.60
CA GLY A 44 28.60 -16.82 3.76
C GLY A 44 30.09 -16.96 4.04
N TYR A 45 30.48 -17.57 5.18
CA TYR A 45 31.88 -17.84 5.49
C TYR A 45 32.40 -19.05 4.70
N GLU A 46 33.44 -18.87 3.88
CA GLU A 46 34.10 -19.96 3.17
C GLU A 46 35.52 -20.20 3.70
N LEU A 47 35.86 -21.47 3.91
CA LEU A 47 37.21 -21.87 4.30
C LEU A 47 38.03 -22.23 3.05
N ASN A 48 38.95 -21.33 2.68
CA ASN A 48 39.84 -21.49 1.54
C ASN A 48 41.00 -22.44 1.90
N LEU A 49 40.97 -23.67 1.39
CA LEU A 49 41.98 -24.69 1.67
C LEU A 49 43.25 -24.58 0.81
N TYR A 50 43.18 -23.88 -0.33
CA TYR A 50 44.33 -23.62 -1.20
C TYR A 50 44.09 -22.36 -2.04
N GLU A 51 45.04 -21.43 -1.97
CA GLU A 51 44.98 -20.14 -2.67
C GLU A 51 46.05 -20.10 -3.76
N ARG A 52 45.66 -19.79 -5.02
CA ARG A 52 46.56 -19.81 -6.17
C ARG A 52 46.75 -18.42 -6.76
N GLN A 53 47.68 -17.65 -6.19
CA GLN A 53 48.06 -16.35 -6.76
C GLN A 53 48.55 -16.50 -8.21
N LYS A 54 47.87 -15.80 -9.13
CA LYS A 54 48.42 -15.31 -10.39
C LYS A 54 48.68 -13.81 -10.22
N PRO A 55 49.83 -13.26 -10.67
CA PRO A 55 50.04 -11.82 -10.67
C PRO A 55 49.00 -11.12 -11.55
N GLY A 56 48.31 -10.10 -10.99
CA GLY A 56 47.39 -9.25 -11.74
C GLY A 56 45.93 -9.72 -11.83
N THR A 57 45.52 -10.79 -11.13
CA THR A 57 44.10 -11.21 -11.04
C THR A 57 43.69 -11.52 -9.60
N ILE A 58 42.39 -11.34 -9.31
CA ILE A 58 41.76 -11.68 -8.02
C ILE A 58 42.06 -13.16 -7.67
N PRO A 59 42.38 -13.50 -6.40
CA PRO A 59 42.63 -14.89 -6.01
C PRO A 59 41.36 -15.74 -6.07
N GLU A 60 41.29 -16.65 -7.05
CA GLU A 60 40.24 -17.66 -7.15
C GLU A 60 40.53 -18.82 -6.17
N SER A 61 39.61 -19.08 -5.24
CA SER A 61 39.66 -20.26 -4.36
C SER A 61 39.20 -21.51 -5.14
N ILE A 62 40.11 -22.47 -5.35
CA ILE A 62 39.83 -23.66 -6.17
C ILE A 62 38.92 -24.66 -5.43
N PHE A 63 39.00 -24.69 -4.10
CA PHE A 63 38.09 -25.42 -3.20
C PHE A 63 37.79 -24.56 -1.96
N GLY A 64 36.73 -23.77 -2.04
CA GLY A 64 36.11 -23.10 -0.88
C GLY A 64 34.97 -23.95 -0.34
N ALA A 65 34.96 -24.23 0.97
CA ALA A 65 33.86 -24.93 1.64
C ALA A 65 33.03 -23.95 2.49
N PRO A 66 31.72 -23.78 2.23
CA PRO A 66 30.87 -22.89 3.03
C PRO A 66 30.58 -23.50 4.41
N LEU A 67 30.91 -22.76 5.48
CA LEU A 67 30.79 -23.18 6.88
C LEU A 67 29.76 -22.32 7.63
N THR A 68 28.61 -22.92 7.90
CA THR A 68 27.46 -22.27 8.55
C THR A 68 27.06 -23.04 9.81
N PRO A 69 27.54 -22.66 11.01
CA PRO A 69 27.34 -23.44 12.24
C PRO A 69 25.96 -23.17 12.87
N VAL A 70 24.96 -23.95 12.46
CA VAL A 70 23.61 -23.97 13.05
C VAL A 70 23.41 -25.32 13.73
N ALA A 71 23.06 -25.31 15.01
CA ALA A 71 23.00 -26.52 15.83
C ALA A 71 21.82 -27.43 15.48
N PHE A 72 21.98 -28.72 15.76
CA PHE A 72 20.91 -29.70 15.62
C PHE A 72 19.74 -29.37 16.56
N SER A 73 18.52 -29.39 16.06
CA SER A 73 17.29 -29.19 16.84
C SER A 73 16.11 -29.79 16.08
N PHE A 74 15.01 -30.09 16.77
CA PHE A 74 13.90 -30.79 16.11
C PHE A 74 13.14 -29.92 15.10
N GLY A 75 13.24 -28.58 15.19
CA GLY A 75 12.76 -27.65 14.16
C GLY A 75 13.37 -27.86 12.77
N TRP A 76 14.54 -28.52 12.66
CA TRP A 76 15.11 -28.94 11.36
C TRP A 76 14.23 -29.91 10.57
N VAL A 77 13.39 -30.68 11.26
CA VAL A 77 12.43 -31.59 10.63
C VAL A 77 11.31 -30.80 9.97
N ALA A 78 10.69 -29.86 10.70
CA ALA A 78 9.68 -28.96 10.14
C ALA A 78 10.25 -28.14 8.98
N PHE A 79 11.51 -27.68 9.11
CA PHE A 79 12.22 -26.98 8.05
C PHE A 79 12.41 -27.85 6.80
N SER A 80 12.86 -29.11 6.91
CA SER A 80 13.08 -29.95 5.73
C SER A 80 11.80 -30.34 4.99
N PHE A 81 10.66 -30.45 5.68
CA PHE A 81 9.35 -30.56 5.04
C PHE A 81 8.93 -29.25 4.34
N THR A 82 9.17 -28.08 4.96
CA THR A 82 8.91 -26.78 4.32
C THR A 82 9.75 -26.60 3.05
N GLN A 83 11.01 -27.05 3.06
CA GLN A 83 11.89 -26.99 1.88
C GLN A 83 11.56 -28.01 0.78
N LEU A 84 10.72 -29.03 1.03
CA LEU A 84 10.12 -29.81 -0.07
C LEU A 84 9.17 -28.94 -0.91
N LEU A 85 8.39 -28.06 -0.28
CA LEU A 85 7.54 -27.10 -1.02
C LEU A 85 8.41 -26.13 -1.84
N ALA A 86 9.53 -25.65 -1.27
CA ALA A 86 10.49 -24.82 -2.01
C ALA A 86 11.12 -25.56 -3.21
N ALA A 87 11.38 -26.87 -3.10
CA ALA A 87 11.95 -27.67 -4.19
C ALA A 87 11.00 -27.82 -5.40
N PHE A 88 9.68 -27.80 -5.18
CA PHE A 88 8.67 -27.87 -6.25
C PHE A 88 8.12 -26.49 -6.68
N GLY A 89 8.10 -25.50 -5.78
CA GLY A 89 7.67 -24.12 -6.03
C GLY A 89 8.81 -23.18 -6.45
N ASP A 90 8.94 -22.03 -5.78
CA ASP A 90 9.80 -20.90 -6.17
C ASP A 90 11.33 -21.15 -6.11
N ARG A 91 11.76 -22.33 -5.64
CA ARG A 91 13.18 -22.76 -5.57
C ARG A 91 14.13 -21.85 -4.79
N ARG A 92 13.62 -21.02 -3.88
CA ARG A 92 14.38 -20.14 -2.98
C ARG A 92 14.70 -20.84 -1.65
N LEU A 93 15.89 -20.58 -1.09
CA LEU A 93 16.28 -21.02 0.26
C LEU A 93 16.20 -19.88 1.29
N MET A 94 16.59 -18.67 0.92
CA MET A 94 16.59 -17.47 1.76
C MET A 94 15.15 -17.04 2.13
N PRO A 95 14.91 -16.62 3.38
CA PRO A 95 13.60 -16.13 3.81
C PRO A 95 13.24 -14.80 3.12
N PHE A 96 11.95 -14.47 3.11
CA PHE A 96 11.46 -13.14 2.72
C PHE A 96 11.73 -12.09 3.82
N PRO A 97 11.94 -10.81 3.46
CA PRO A 97 12.08 -9.72 4.44
C PRO A 97 10.82 -9.59 5.31
N GLU A 98 11.01 -9.31 6.60
CA GLU A 98 9.92 -9.37 7.61
C GLU A 98 9.14 -8.05 7.73
N LYS A 99 9.63 -6.98 7.10
CA LYS A 99 9.09 -5.62 7.15
C LYS A 99 9.34 -4.89 5.85
N SER A 100 8.48 -3.92 5.53
CA SER A 100 8.74 -2.98 4.44
C SER A 100 10.02 -2.17 4.67
N ALA A 101 10.79 -2.04 3.59
CA ALA A 101 11.90 -1.12 3.42
C ALA A 101 11.99 -0.81 1.91
N ILE A 102 12.40 0.41 1.58
CA ILE A 102 12.58 0.87 0.20
C ILE A 102 14.04 1.19 -0.07
N VAL A 103 14.45 0.92 -1.31
CA VAL A 103 15.78 1.18 -1.86
C VAL A 103 15.62 2.20 -2.98
N VAL A 104 16.28 3.35 -2.84
CA VAL A 104 16.07 4.52 -3.69
C VAL A 104 17.38 4.89 -4.37
N ASN A 105 17.36 4.97 -5.70
CA ASN A 105 18.50 5.41 -6.48
C ASN A 105 18.57 6.94 -6.46
N CYS A 106 19.68 7.50 -5.96
CA CYS A 106 19.81 8.94 -5.74
C CYS A 106 20.11 9.75 -7.01
N ALA A 107 20.41 9.10 -8.13
CA ALA A 107 20.64 9.78 -9.41
C ALA A 107 19.33 10.10 -10.17
N ASN A 108 18.22 9.44 -9.84
CA ASN A 108 16.91 9.62 -10.49
C ASN A 108 15.70 9.58 -9.54
N ALA A 109 15.95 9.53 -8.22
CA ALA A 109 14.96 9.37 -7.15
C ALA A 109 14.04 8.13 -7.26
N PHE A 110 14.38 7.15 -8.12
CA PHE A 110 13.52 6.00 -8.37
C PHE A 110 13.54 5.04 -7.16
N GLN A 111 12.35 4.79 -6.61
CA GLN A 111 12.14 3.98 -5.41
C GLN A 111 11.79 2.53 -5.79
N ARG A 112 12.23 1.55 -4.98
CA ARG A 112 11.83 0.14 -5.12
C ARG A 112 11.66 -0.54 -3.78
N ASP A 113 10.69 -1.45 -3.69
CA ASP A 113 10.50 -2.32 -2.54
C ASP A 113 11.67 -3.29 -2.40
N ASN A 114 12.22 -3.36 -1.19
CA ASN A 114 13.29 -4.28 -0.87
C ASN A 114 12.74 -5.71 -0.68
N ASN A 115 13.07 -6.60 -1.62
CA ASN A 115 12.79 -8.02 -1.55
C ASN A 115 13.94 -8.84 -0.91
N SER A 116 15.04 -8.18 -0.48
CA SER A 116 16.19 -8.82 0.13
C SER A 116 16.12 -8.80 1.66
N TRP A 117 15.98 -9.96 2.27
CA TRP A 117 16.05 -10.13 3.74
C TRP A 117 17.38 -9.62 4.32
N VAL A 118 18.48 -9.67 3.55
CA VAL A 118 19.79 -9.16 3.99
C VAL A 118 19.76 -7.65 4.21
N LEU A 119 19.15 -6.89 3.30
CA LEU A 119 19.01 -5.44 3.42
C LEU A 119 18.00 -5.05 4.50
N GLU A 120 16.91 -5.82 4.68
CA GLU A 120 15.95 -5.61 5.77
C GLU A 120 16.61 -5.82 7.14
N ARG A 121 17.41 -6.88 7.30
CA ARG A 121 18.18 -7.14 8.51
C ARG A 121 19.32 -6.16 8.74
N LEU A 122 19.99 -5.68 7.68
CA LEU A 122 21.01 -4.63 7.78
C LEU A 122 20.41 -3.34 8.35
N LEU A 123 19.26 -2.90 7.82
CA LEU A 123 18.52 -1.74 8.32
C LEU A 123 18.03 -1.97 9.75
N ARG A 124 17.40 -3.12 10.04
CA ARG A 124 16.90 -3.50 11.37
C ARG A 124 18.00 -3.47 12.44
N ASP A 125 19.15 -4.06 12.15
CA ASP A 125 20.25 -4.15 13.11
C ASP A 125 20.90 -2.77 13.31
N HIS A 126 20.98 -1.96 12.26
CA HIS A 126 21.43 -0.56 12.36
C HIS A 126 20.49 0.29 13.21
N GLU A 127 19.17 0.23 12.99
CA GLU A 127 18.13 0.91 13.78
C GLU A 127 18.24 0.57 15.28
N ILE A 128 18.38 -0.72 15.62
CA ILE A 128 18.47 -1.18 17.01
C ILE A 128 19.77 -0.71 17.68
N ARG A 129 20.87 -0.60 16.93
CA ARG A 129 22.17 -0.12 17.42
C ARG A 129 22.23 1.40 17.58
N ASN A 130 21.47 2.14 16.79
CA ASN A 130 21.56 3.60 16.66
C ASN A 130 20.23 4.33 16.93
N PRO A 131 19.46 3.98 17.99
CA PRO A 131 18.06 4.34 18.12
C PRO A 131 17.79 5.85 18.07
N ALA A 132 16.88 6.26 17.17
CA ALA A 132 16.43 7.64 17.00
C ALA A 132 15.20 8.01 17.87
N ASP A 133 14.84 7.19 18.86
CA ASP A 133 13.66 7.35 19.74
C ASP A 133 13.77 8.51 20.76
N GLY A 134 14.82 9.32 20.67
CA GLY A 134 14.99 10.53 21.47
C GLY A 134 13.95 11.61 21.14
N VAL A 135 13.56 12.41 22.15
CA VAL A 135 12.67 13.57 22.00
C VAL A 135 13.30 14.65 21.10
N GLU A 136 14.63 14.77 21.15
CA GLU A 136 15.41 15.73 20.36
C GLU A 136 15.81 15.25 18.95
N ILE A 137 15.45 14.04 18.50
CA ILE A 137 15.88 13.54 17.18
C ILE A 137 14.66 13.45 16.24
N SER A 138 14.72 14.15 15.12
CA SER A 138 13.70 14.12 14.06
C SER A 138 14.07 13.19 12.90
N LEU A 139 15.34 13.20 12.46
CA LEU A 139 15.86 12.31 11.43
C LEU A 139 17.35 12.02 11.69
N ARG A 140 17.75 10.76 11.56
CA ARG A 140 19.15 10.32 11.54
C ARG A 140 19.50 9.72 10.17
N ILE A 141 20.64 10.14 9.64
CA ILE A 141 21.18 9.70 8.35
C ILE A 141 22.62 9.21 8.61
N ASP A 142 22.93 7.97 8.24
CA ASP A 142 24.28 7.41 8.34
C ASP A 142 24.80 7.05 6.93
N ILE A 143 26.03 7.43 6.62
CA ILE A 143 26.60 7.41 5.26
C ILE A 143 27.80 6.47 5.22
N PHE A 144 27.78 5.51 4.29
CA PHE A 144 28.77 4.44 4.14
C PHE A 144 29.34 4.38 2.72
N ASP A 145 30.66 4.28 2.60
CA ASP A 145 31.34 3.86 1.38
C ASP A 145 31.30 2.32 1.29
N ILE A 146 30.85 1.76 0.16
CA ILE A 146 30.77 0.30 -0.07
C ILE A 146 32.01 -0.21 -0.80
N GLY A 147 32.71 -1.17 -0.20
CA GLY A 147 33.77 -1.97 -0.84
C GLY A 147 33.26 -3.26 -1.52
N PRO A 148 34.16 -4.04 -2.14
CA PRO A 148 33.80 -5.35 -2.72
C PRO A 148 33.28 -6.33 -1.65
N LEU A 149 32.54 -7.35 -2.09
CA LEU A 149 32.06 -8.43 -1.22
C LEU A 149 33.22 -9.21 -0.59
N GLN A 150 33.11 -9.51 0.71
CA GLN A 150 34.12 -10.27 1.46
C GLN A 150 33.47 -11.39 2.31
N ASN A 151 34.29 -12.31 2.83
CA ASN A 151 33.82 -13.28 3.81
C ASN A 151 33.36 -12.55 5.10
N PRO A 152 32.16 -12.86 5.64
CA PRO A 152 31.63 -12.18 6.83
C PRO A 152 32.46 -12.52 8.07
N ALA A 153 32.64 -11.55 8.98
CA ALA A 153 33.41 -11.76 10.20
C ALA A 153 32.82 -12.87 11.11
N ALA A 154 33.70 -13.75 11.61
CA ALA A 154 33.36 -14.86 12.51
C ALA A 154 33.18 -14.37 13.96
N ASP A 155 32.00 -13.83 14.23
CA ASP A 155 31.63 -13.25 15.53
C ASP A 155 31.26 -14.29 16.61
N ARG A 156 30.89 -13.79 17.80
CA ARG A 156 30.46 -14.62 18.94
C ARG A 156 29.24 -15.50 18.61
N VAL A 157 28.37 -15.10 17.68
CA VAL A 157 27.15 -15.84 17.32
C VAL A 157 27.52 -17.05 16.45
N TRP A 158 28.45 -16.87 15.49
CA TRP A 158 29.01 -17.94 14.67
C TRP A 158 29.78 -18.96 15.53
N TRP A 159 30.63 -18.50 16.45
CA TRP A 159 31.35 -19.38 17.38
C TRP A 159 30.44 -20.11 18.39
N LEU A 160 29.33 -19.50 18.81
CA LEU A 160 28.35 -20.15 19.68
C LEU A 160 27.67 -21.36 19.01
N GLY A 161 27.50 -21.34 17.69
CA GLY A 161 27.03 -22.50 16.92
C GLY A 161 27.96 -23.70 17.06
N TRP A 162 29.26 -23.52 16.81
CA TRP A 162 30.26 -24.57 16.98
C TRP A 162 30.36 -25.07 18.43
N LEU A 163 30.38 -24.15 19.41
CA LEU A 163 30.39 -24.51 20.83
C LEU A 163 29.16 -25.35 21.21
N THR A 164 27.99 -25.00 20.66
CA THR A 164 26.74 -25.74 20.87
C THR A 164 26.83 -27.14 20.27
N ILE A 165 27.25 -27.28 19.00
CA ILE A 165 27.41 -28.58 18.33
C ILE A 165 28.35 -29.51 19.12
N VAL A 166 29.50 -29.00 19.57
CA VAL A 166 30.45 -29.78 20.40
C VAL A 166 29.81 -30.19 21.74
N THR A 167 29.05 -29.29 22.37
CA THR A 167 28.33 -29.56 23.64
C THR A 167 27.23 -30.62 23.44
N GLN A 168 26.49 -30.56 22.34
CA GLN A 168 25.45 -31.56 22.00
C GLN A 168 26.06 -32.95 21.83
N ILE A 169 27.18 -33.07 21.12
CA ILE A 169 27.91 -34.33 20.94
C ILE A 169 28.44 -34.84 22.30
N ALA A 170 29.00 -33.97 23.13
CA ALA A 170 29.51 -34.35 24.46
C ALA A 170 28.40 -34.89 25.39
N ILE A 171 27.20 -34.27 25.37
CA ILE A 171 26.03 -34.77 26.13
C ILE A 171 25.53 -36.11 25.54
N ALA A 172 25.53 -36.26 24.22
CA ALA A 172 25.05 -37.47 23.53
C ALA A 172 25.91 -38.72 23.79
N VAL A 173 27.18 -38.55 24.19
CA VAL A 173 28.09 -39.64 24.60
C VAL A 173 27.78 -40.18 26.01
N VAL A 174 27.11 -39.41 26.88
CA VAL A 174 26.88 -39.81 28.29
C VAL A 174 26.04 -41.09 28.42
N PRO A 175 24.90 -41.28 27.72
CA PRO A 175 24.15 -42.55 27.76
C PRO A 175 24.95 -43.77 27.29
N TRP A 176 25.86 -43.58 26.33
CA TRP A 176 26.73 -44.64 25.82
C TRP A 176 27.76 -45.07 26.87
N VAL A 177 28.42 -44.11 27.52
CA VAL A 177 29.43 -44.39 28.57
C VAL A 177 28.80 -44.93 29.87
N VAL A 178 27.63 -44.42 30.26
CA VAL A 178 26.99 -44.77 31.55
C VAL A 178 26.09 -46.00 31.46
N SER A 179 25.50 -46.29 30.29
CA SER A 179 24.49 -47.34 30.13
C SER A 179 24.67 -48.23 28.90
N GLY A 180 25.72 -48.01 28.09
CA GLY A 180 25.94 -48.74 26.84
C GLY A 180 25.02 -48.31 25.68
N ASP A 181 24.15 -47.33 25.91
CA ASP A 181 23.14 -46.87 24.95
C ASP A 181 23.74 -45.88 23.95
N TRP A 182 24.12 -46.39 22.79
CA TRP A 182 24.65 -45.60 21.67
C TRP A 182 23.56 -44.93 20.81
N GLY A 183 22.27 -45.21 21.05
CA GLY A 183 21.17 -44.73 20.21
C GLY A 183 21.07 -43.21 20.18
N THR A 184 21.17 -42.56 21.35
CA THR A 184 21.20 -41.09 21.46
C THR A 184 22.37 -40.49 20.68
N MET A 185 23.57 -41.08 20.78
CA MET A 185 24.75 -40.60 20.05
C MET A 185 24.56 -40.66 18.53
N MET A 186 24.06 -41.78 18.00
CA MET A 186 23.86 -41.95 16.56
C MET A 186 22.78 -41.01 16.00
N VAL A 187 21.70 -40.74 16.74
CA VAL A 187 20.69 -39.75 16.34
C VAL A 187 21.28 -38.36 16.22
N ILE A 188 22.04 -37.91 17.23
CA ILE A 188 22.59 -36.55 17.26
C ILE A 188 23.70 -36.36 16.22
N LEU A 189 24.57 -37.36 16.01
CA LEU A 189 25.58 -37.32 14.93
C LEU A 189 24.92 -37.27 13.55
N SER A 190 23.90 -38.12 13.31
CA SER A 190 23.18 -38.14 12.02
C SER A 190 22.44 -36.82 11.77
N GLY A 191 21.72 -36.30 12.76
CA GLY A 191 21.02 -35.03 12.66
C GLY A 191 21.95 -33.83 12.46
N THR A 192 23.09 -33.80 13.14
CA THR A 192 24.12 -32.77 12.95
C THR A 192 24.72 -32.83 11.56
N LEU A 193 24.91 -34.03 10.99
CA LEU A 193 25.38 -34.22 9.61
C LEU A 193 24.34 -33.71 8.59
N LEU A 194 23.06 -34.06 8.75
CA LEU A 194 21.99 -33.58 7.85
C LEU A 194 21.83 -32.05 7.90
N ALA A 195 21.89 -31.45 9.11
CA ALA A 195 21.92 -30.01 9.30
C ALA A 195 23.13 -29.38 8.59
N SER A 196 24.32 -29.94 8.78
CA SER A 196 25.57 -29.45 8.17
C SER A 196 25.54 -29.49 6.65
N ILE A 197 25.06 -30.59 6.03
CA ILE A 197 24.92 -30.68 4.57
C ILE A 197 23.91 -29.65 4.04
N THR A 198 22.81 -29.43 4.76
CA THR A 198 21.81 -28.40 4.40
C THR A 198 22.38 -26.98 4.51
N CYS A 199 23.21 -26.72 5.52
CA CYS A 199 23.92 -25.48 5.79
C CYS A 199 25.04 -25.15 4.79
N SER A 200 25.62 -26.17 4.14
CA SER A 200 26.71 -26.04 3.17
C SER A 200 26.26 -26.05 1.70
N LEU A 201 24.96 -25.91 1.41
CA LEU A 201 24.50 -25.69 0.03
C LEU A 201 25.00 -24.33 -0.50
N PRO A 202 25.71 -24.26 -1.65
CA PRO A 202 26.21 -23.00 -2.20
C PRO A 202 25.11 -21.97 -2.52
N GLN A 203 23.92 -22.45 -2.86
CA GLN A 203 22.78 -21.59 -3.22
C GLN A 203 22.38 -20.60 -2.12
N TRP A 204 22.63 -20.90 -0.84
CA TRP A 204 22.44 -19.94 0.25
C TRP A 204 23.30 -18.68 0.08
N LYS A 205 24.55 -18.82 -0.39
CA LYS A 205 25.45 -17.69 -0.65
C LYS A 205 25.04 -16.94 -1.91
N ASP A 206 24.68 -17.67 -2.98
CA ASP A 206 24.24 -17.07 -4.25
C ASP A 206 22.96 -16.23 -4.08
N GLU A 207 22.00 -16.70 -3.29
CA GLU A 207 20.78 -15.95 -2.97
C GLU A 207 21.02 -14.80 -1.98
N LYS A 208 21.92 -15.00 -1.00
CA LYS A 208 22.31 -13.94 -0.06
C LYS A 208 22.94 -12.74 -0.79
N TRP A 209 23.64 -12.97 -1.91
CA TRP A 209 24.29 -11.95 -2.73
C TRP A 209 23.87 -12.00 -4.21
N ALA A 210 22.56 -11.99 -4.47
CA ALA A 210 22.00 -12.00 -5.82
C ALA A 210 22.22 -10.70 -6.64
N CYS A 211 23.23 -9.90 -6.30
CA CYS A 211 23.54 -8.60 -6.91
C CYS A 211 24.52 -8.70 -8.09
N ARG A 212 24.45 -7.74 -9.01
CA ARG A 212 25.53 -7.45 -9.97
C ARG A 212 26.62 -6.61 -9.30
N THR A 213 27.84 -6.65 -9.82
CA THR A 213 28.85 -5.63 -9.55
C THR A 213 28.53 -4.34 -10.30
N LEU A 214 28.82 -3.20 -9.70
CA LEU A 214 28.65 -1.87 -10.30
C LEU A 214 29.68 -1.64 -11.41
N GLU A 215 29.20 -1.23 -12.58
CA GLU A 215 30.03 -0.76 -13.72
C GLU A 215 30.47 0.70 -13.55
N LYS A 216 29.83 1.45 -12.63
CA LYS A 216 30.06 2.88 -12.37
C LYS A 216 29.68 3.24 -10.93
N ASP A 217 30.28 4.29 -10.40
CA ASP A 217 29.93 4.87 -9.10
C ASP A 217 28.42 5.21 -9.02
N LYS A 218 27.83 4.90 -7.86
CA LYS A 218 26.37 4.92 -7.66
C LYS A 218 26.02 5.17 -6.19
N VAL A 219 25.08 6.09 -5.96
CA VAL A 219 24.55 6.39 -4.63
C VAL A 219 23.14 5.83 -4.49
N VAL A 220 22.90 5.12 -3.39
CA VAL A 220 21.63 4.45 -3.08
C VAL A 220 21.26 4.68 -1.61
N CYS A 221 20.01 5.04 -1.33
CA CYS A 221 19.48 5.14 0.03
C CYS A 221 18.61 3.93 0.38
N LEU A 222 18.69 3.48 1.63
CA LEU A 222 17.86 2.45 2.24
C LEU A 222 17.15 3.03 3.47
N THR A 223 15.82 2.96 3.47
CA THR A 223 14.98 3.48 4.56
C THR A 223 13.66 2.70 4.62
N ARG A 224 12.84 2.92 5.64
CA ARG A 224 11.46 2.41 5.70
C ARG A 224 10.44 3.33 5.02
N GLY A 225 10.87 4.52 4.58
CA GLY A 225 10.02 5.54 3.96
C GLY A 225 9.53 6.59 4.96
N ASN A 226 8.48 7.32 4.57
CA ASN A 226 7.96 8.43 5.38
C ASN A 226 7.55 7.99 6.80
N GLY A 227 7.68 8.90 7.76
CA GLY A 227 7.41 8.67 9.19
C GLY A 227 8.52 7.95 9.97
N TYR A 228 9.54 7.40 9.30
CA TYR A 228 10.65 6.70 9.96
C TYR A 228 11.92 7.54 10.08
N LYS A 229 12.49 7.60 11.29
CA LYS A 229 13.62 8.47 11.63
C LYS A 229 15.01 8.01 11.12
N HIS A 230 15.10 7.06 10.20
CA HIS A 230 16.38 6.48 9.75
C HIS A 230 16.52 6.42 8.23
N ILE A 231 17.71 6.82 7.74
CA ILE A 231 18.18 6.61 6.37
C ILE A 231 19.62 6.08 6.44
N MET A 232 19.89 4.97 5.76
CA MET A 232 21.25 4.53 5.44
C MET A 232 21.57 4.97 4.00
N VAL A 233 22.67 5.68 3.80
CA VAL A 233 23.15 6.14 2.49
C VAL A 233 24.37 5.32 2.11
N PHE A 234 24.37 4.76 0.90
CA PHE A 234 25.41 3.90 0.39
C PHE A 234 26.06 4.51 -0.85
N ILE A 235 27.37 4.69 -0.80
CA ILE A 235 28.20 5.19 -1.89
C ILE A 235 28.98 3.99 -2.45
N GLY A 236 28.46 3.36 -3.50
CA GLY A 236 29.13 2.30 -4.24
C GLY A 236 30.04 2.85 -5.32
N LYS A 237 31.18 2.19 -5.55
CA LYS A 237 32.13 2.50 -6.62
C LYS A 237 32.13 1.39 -7.68
N GLU A 238 32.78 1.62 -8.82
CA GLU A 238 33.05 0.54 -9.78
C GLU A 238 33.64 -0.70 -9.08
N GLY A 239 33.06 -1.88 -9.32
CA GLY A 239 33.41 -3.15 -8.68
C GLY A 239 32.68 -3.48 -7.37
N SER A 240 32.03 -2.51 -6.70
CA SER A 240 31.22 -2.76 -5.50
C SER A 240 29.86 -3.40 -5.84
N PRO A 241 29.19 -4.12 -4.92
CA PRO A 241 27.88 -4.73 -5.17
C PRO A 241 26.76 -3.70 -5.38
N ASP A 242 25.92 -3.89 -6.41
CA ASP A 242 24.77 -3.04 -6.69
C ASP A 242 23.58 -3.37 -5.80
N LEU A 243 23.32 -2.51 -4.81
CA LEU A 243 22.21 -2.69 -3.87
C LEU A 243 20.82 -2.48 -4.50
N GLU A 244 20.71 -1.78 -5.64
CA GLU A 244 19.44 -1.66 -6.37
C GLU A 244 19.06 -2.99 -7.05
N THR A 245 20.04 -3.67 -7.63
CA THR A 245 19.88 -5.05 -8.10
C THR A 245 19.63 -5.99 -6.91
N GLN A 246 20.39 -5.90 -5.81
CA GLN A 246 20.17 -6.73 -4.60
C GLN A 246 18.73 -6.63 -4.08
N ALA A 247 18.13 -5.43 -4.10
CA ALA A 247 16.76 -5.19 -3.62
C ALA A 247 15.67 -5.86 -4.46
N THR A 248 15.96 -6.16 -5.74
CA THR A 248 14.99 -6.71 -6.71
C THR A 248 15.29 -8.13 -7.16
N ALA A 249 16.52 -8.59 -7.01
CA ALA A 249 16.98 -9.85 -7.55
C ALA A 249 16.36 -11.06 -6.84
N GLN A 250 15.90 -12.00 -7.65
CA GLN A 250 15.63 -13.37 -7.22
C GLN A 250 16.87 -14.20 -7.58
N GLY A 251 17.51 -14.83 -6.58
CA GLY A 251 18.74 -15.58 -6.79
C GLY A 251 18.56 -16.75 -7.76
N SER A 252 19.59 -17.07 -8.54
CA SER A 252 19.53 -18.12 -9.57
C SER A 252 19.43 -19.52 -8.94
N PRO A 253 18.31 -20.25 -9.06
CA PRO A 253 18.15 -21.54 -8.41
C PRO A 253 19.05 -22.59 -9.07
N ARG A 254 19.86 -23.29 -8.26
CA ARG A 254 20.75 -24.36 -8.74
C ARG A 254 19.94 -25.61 -9.05
N ARG A 255 20.33 -26.36 -10.10
CA ARG A 255 19.60 -27.55 -10.57
C ARG A 255 19.80 -28.75 -9.62
N GLU A 256 20.88 -28.72 -8.86
CA GLU A 256 21.31 -29.76 -7.93
C GLU A 256 20.54 -29.64 -6.60
N THR A 257 20.20 -28.42 -6.17
CA THR A 257 19.55 -28.13 -4.88
C THR A 257 18.25 -28.91 -4.66
N PRO A 258 17.25 -28.94 -5.59
CA PRO A 258 16.01 -29.70 -5.38
C PRO A 258 16.24 -31.19 -5.16
N ILE A 259 17.23 -31.79 -5.86
CA ILE A 259 17.56 -33.22 -5.74
C ILE A 259 18.19 -33.49 -4.37
N ILE A 260 19.12 -32.63 -3.93
CA ILE A 260 19.77 -32.74 -2.63
C ILE A 260 18.76 -32.53 -1.49
N MET A 261 17.88 -31.53 -1.60
CA MET A 261 16.81 -31.27 -0.63
C MET A 261 15.82 -32.44 -0.51
N ALA A 262 15.37 -33.01 -1.64
CA ALA A 262 14.50 -34.18 -1.64
C ALA A 262 15.17 -35.40 -0.96
N GLY A 263 16.45 -35.66 -1.26
CA GLY A 263 17.22 -36.72 -0.59
C GLY A 263 17.37 -36.48 0.91
N LEU A 264 17.67 -35.24 1.31
CA LEU A 264 17.77 -34.86 2.73
C LEU A 264 16.44 -35.02 3.47
N ALA A 265 15.31 -34.63 2.87
CA ALA A 265 13.98 -34.80 3.49
C ALA A 265 13.64 -36.28 3.76
N VAL A 266 13.98 -37.19 2.83
CA VAL A 266 13.85 -38.64 3.06
C VAL A 266 14.74 -39.10 4.23
N LEU A 267 15.99 -38.62 4.31
CA LEU A 267 16.89 -38.93 5.43
C LEU A 267 16.39 -38.38 6.77
N TRP A 268 15.75 -37.19 6.77
CA TRP A 268 15.08 -36.63 7.95
C TRP A 268 13.89 -37.49 8.42
N ILE A 269 13.11 -38.06 7.50
CA ILE A 269 12.04 -39.02 7.81
C ILE A 269 12.62 -40.31 8.40
N CYS A 270 13.69 -40.86 7.83
CA CYS A 270 14.38 -42.03 8.38
C CYS A 270 14.94 -41.75 9.80
N LEU A 271 15.42 -40.53 10.06
CA LEU A 271 15.88 -40.13 11.40
C LEU A 271 14.71 -40.03 12.39
N LEU A 272 13.57 -39.45 12.02
CA LEU A 272 12.35 -39.44 12.84
C LEU A 272 11.88 -40.84 13.22
N LEU A 273 11.79 -41.75 12.24
CA LEU A 273 11.39 -43.13 12.47
C LEU A 273 12.36 -43.82 13.44
N SER A 274 13.66 -43.56 13.32
CA SER A 274 14.69 -44.04 14.25
C SER A 274 14.46 -43.49 15.67
N VAL A 275 14.22 -42.18 15.82
CA VAL A 275 13.91 -41.53 17.10
C VAL A 275 12.65 -42.10 17.76
N SER A 276 11.60 -42.39 16.97
CA SER A 276 10.35 -42.98 17.48
C SER A 276 10.53 -44.35 18.16
N SER A 277 11.63 -45.06 17.84
CA SER A 277 11.96 -46.35 18.44
C SER A 277 12.69 -46.27 19.78
N LEU A 278 13.27 -45.11 20.13
CA LEU A 278 14.10 -44.91 21.31
C LEU A 278 13.25 -44.70 22.58
N LYS A 279 12.95 -45.80 23.28
CA LYS A 279 12.14 -45.81 24.50
C LYS A 279 12.91 -45.54 25.80
N ASN A 280 14.21 -45.31 25.74
CA ASN A 280 15.09 -45.07 26.89
C ASN A 280 15.78 -43.71 26.76
N ASN A 281 16.23 -43.15 27.89
CA ASN A 281 17.09 -41.95 27.95
C ASN A 281 16.53 -40.69 27.25
N ALA A 282 15.21 -40.63 27.05
CA ALA A 282 14.49 -39.57 26.33
C ALA A 282 14.90 -38.13 26.72
N TRP A 283 15.14 -37.88 28.01
CA TRP A 283 15.55 -36.59 28.53
C TRP A 283 16.89 -36.05 27.95
N TYR A 284 17.81 -36.92 27.54
CA TYR A 284 19.04 -36.49 26.85
C TYR A 284 18.73 -35.91 25.46
N MET A 285 17.84 -36.56 24.70
CA MET A 285 17.39 -36.04 23.40
C MET A 285 16.63 -34.72 23.55
N VAL A 286 15.74 -34.61 24.54
CA VAL A 286 15.01 -33.37 24.86
C VAL A 286 15.98 -32.24 25.20
N GLY A 287 16.93 -32.47 26.11
CA GLY A 287 17.91 -31.46 26.53
C GLY A 287 18.82 -30.99 25.38
N ILE A 288 19.30 -31.92 24.56
CA ILE A 288 20.12 -31.62 23.38
C ILE A 288 19.33 -30.82 22.34
N GLY A 289 18.10 -31.23 22.04
CA GLY A 289 17.22 -30.53 21.10
C GLY A 289 16.85 -29.12 21.57
N ALA A 290 16.55 -28.96 22.87
CA ALA A 290 16.26 -27.67 23.48
C ALA A 290 17.48 -26.72 23.44
N LEU A 291 18.69 -27.23 23.71
CA LEU A 291 19.93 -26.45 23.59
C LEU A 291 20.13 -25.93 22.15
N GLY A 292 19.83 -26.76 21.15
CA GLY A 292 19.88 -26.35 19.74
C GLY A 292 18.79 -25.36 19.36
N MET A 293 17.56 -25.53 19.84
CA MET A 293 16.48 -24.55 19.63
C MET A 293 16.85 -23.18 20.22
N LEU A 294 17.47 -23.15 21.40
CA LEU A 294 17.96 -21.92 22.02
C LEU A 294 19.08 -21.26 21.19
N GLN A 295 20.05 -22.02 20.67
CA GLN A 295 21.09 -21.45 19.80
C GLN A 295 20.51 -20.92 18.48
N ASN A 296 19.58 -21.64 17.86
CA ASN A 296 18.95 -21.24 16.60
C ASN A 296 18.06 -20.00 16.79
N ALA A 297 17.27 -19.94 17.87
CA ALA A 297 16.48 -18.75 18.23
C ALA A 297 17.36 -17.54 18.53
N TYR A 298 18.46 -17.71 19.26
CA TYR A 298 19.43 -16.66 19.51
C TYR A 298 20.09 -16.18 18.21
N ALA A 299 20.52 -17.10 17.34
CA ALA A 299 21.16 -16.78 16.07
C ALA A 299 20.23 -16.09 15.06
N ALA A 300 18.94 -16.44 15.03
CA ALA A 300 17.94 -15.81 14.17
C ALA A 300 17.43 -14.44 14.69
N GLY A 301 17.46 -14.24 16.01
CA GLY A 301 16.95 -13.04 16.67
C GLY A 301 17.98 -11.92 16.84
N THR A 302 19.20 -12.26 17.27
CA THR A 302 20.23 -11.31 17.72
C THR A 302 20.68 -10.32 16.63
N THR A 303 21.29 -9.20 17.04
CA THR A 303 21.76 -8.12 16.14
C THR A 303 23.27 -8.18 15.91
N ARG A 304 23.73 -8.41 14.68
CA ARG A 304 25.17 -8.57 14.37
C ARG A 304 25.79 -7.29 13.78
N ASN A 305 27.12 -7.23 13.66
CA ASN A 305 27.82 -6.03 13.16
C ASN A 305 27.72 -5.90 11.63
N LEU A 306 27.96 -4.70 11.10
CA LEU A 306 28.00 -4.46 9.65
C LEU A 306 29.02 -5.37 8.95
N ASP A 307 30.22 -5.49 9.51
CA ASP A 307 31.33 -6.38 9.16
C ASP A 307 31.00 -7.89 9.19
N THR A 308 29.89 -8.29 9.84
CA THR A 308 29.39 -9.68 9.82
C THR A 308 28.33 -9.94 8.76
N SER A 309 27.89 -8.91 8.03
CA SER A 309 26.97 -9.08 6.90
C SER A 309 27.67 -9.82 5.76
N GLY A 310 28.85 -9.34 5.36
CA GLY A 310 29.64 -9.69 4.16
C GLY A 310 29.77 -8.55 3.15
N LEU A 311 29.04 -7.45 3.34
CA LEU A 311 29.32 -6.15 2.70
C LEU A 311 30.45 -5.46 3.47
N GLN A 312 31.47 -4.95 2.77
CA GLN A 312 32.41 -4.00 3.37
C GLN A 312 31.73 -2.61 3.41
N LEU A 313 31.39 -2.14 4.61
CA LEU A 313 30.69 -0.88 4.85
C LEU A 313 31.53 0.02 5.76
N GLU A 314 32.34 0.88 5.17
CA GLU A 314 33.15 1.86 5.92
C GLU A 314 32.36 3.16 6.10
N PRO A 315 32.27 3.74 7.32
CA PRO A 315 31.63 5.04 7.52
C PRO A 315 32.34 6.13 6.69
N SER A 316 31.58 6.95 5.96
CA SER A 316 32.19 7.81 4.94
C SER A 316 33.06 8.91 5.54
N VAL A 317 34.28 9.03 5.00
CA VAL A 317 35.36 9.89 5.49
C VAL A 317 35.01 11.38 5.47
N ARG A 318 34.01 11.80 4.66
CA ARG A 318 33.57 13.20 4.56
C ARG A 318 32.62 13.60 5.70
N LYS A 319 31.58 12.81 5.93
CA LYS A 319 30.60 12.98 7.02
C LYS A 319 29.93 11.62 7.24
N ALA A 320 30.20 10.97 8.38
CA ALA A 320 29.68 9.63 8.65
C ALA A 320 28.20 9.61 9.08
N THR A 321 27.76 10.65 9.81
CA THR A 321 26.39 10.75 10.36
C THR A 321 25.90 12.20 10.31
N ILE A 322 24.61 12.38 10.04
CA ILE A 322 23.86 13.64 10.12
C ILE A 322 22.64 13.39 11.02
N ILE A 323 22.38 14.29 11.98
CA ILE A 323 21.28 14.17 12.94
C ILE A 323 20.48 15.48 12.95
N GLY A 324 19.29 15.48 12.36
CA GLY A 324 18.34 16.59 12.43
C GLY A 324 17.64 16.60 13.79
N LYS A 325 17.82 17.67 14.56
CA LYS A 325 17.23 17.83 15.89
C LYS A 325 15.84 18.44 15.88
N SER A 326 14.99 17.98 16.80
CA SER A 326 13.70 18.60 17.15
C SER A 326 13.87 19.47 18.40
N ARG A 327 14.06 20.79 18.20
CA ARG A 327 13.75 21.80 19.23
C ARG A 327 12.25 22.07 19.19
N PHE A 328 11.58 21.95 20.33
CA PHE A 328 10.36 22.70 20.59
C PHE A 328 10.77 24.14 20.92
N PHE A 329 9.98 25.11 20.48
CA PHE A 329 10.01 26.44 21.10
C PHE A 329 9.01 26.40 22.25
N GLU A 330 9.46 26.77 23.44
CA GLU A 330 8.56 27.43 24.40
C GLU A 330 8.46 28.88 23.91
N ASP A 331 7.24 29.39 23.71
CA ASP A 331 7.05 30.81 23.43
C ASP A 331 7.46 31.60 24.68
N ASP A 332 8.22 32.69 24.50
CA ASP A 332 8.61 33.54 25.62
C ASP A 332 7.39 34.32 26.12
N ASP A 333 6.94 34.02 27.36
CA ASP A 333 5.84 34.68 28.05
C ASP A 333 6.00 36.22 28.12
N ASN A 334 7.22 36.74 27.90
CA ASN A 334 7.56 38.13 28.11
C ASN A 334 7.85 38.90 26.80
N ALA A 335 6.97 38.73 25.80
CA ALA A 335 7.03 39.38 24.47
C ALA A 335 6.74 40.91 24.47
N ASP A 336 7.29 41.66 25.43
CA ASP A 336 7.18 43.13 25.52
C ASP A 336 8.37 43.82 24.84
N VAL A 337 8.47 43.64 23.51
CA VAL A 337 9.54 44.25 22.69
C VAL A 337 9.27 45.75 22.55
N ASN A 338 9.92 46.55 23.39
CA ASN A 338 9.83 48.01 23.36
C ASN A 338 10.43 48.59 22.06
N ILE A 339 9.60 48.67 21.02
CA ILE A 339 9.99 49.04 19.66
C ILE A 339 10.63 50.44 19.58
N HIS A 340 10.29 51.34 20.51
CA HIS A 340 10.85 52.69 20.58
C HIS A 340 12.33 52.70 20.98
N GLN A 341 12.75 51.75 21.81
CA GLN A 341 14.15 51.64 22.24
C GLN A 341 15.03 51.18 21.08
N VAL A 342 14.56 50.19 20.30
CA VAL A 342 15.21 49.74 19.06
C VAL A 342 15.30 50.88 18.02
N ASP A 343 14.26 51.72 17.93
CA ASP A 343 14.24 52.81 16.96
C ASP A 343 15.19 53.96 17.35
N ASP A 344 15.30 54.30 18.65
CA ASP A 344 16.27 55.28 19.15
C ASP A 344 17.73 54.78 19.08
N ASP A 345 18.00 53.48 19.29
CA ASP A 345 19.35 52.90 19.18
C ASP A 345 19.88 52.94 17.72
N VAL A 346 19.01 52.75 16.72
CA VAL A 346 19.37 52.74 15.28
C VAL A 346 19.32 54.13 14.65
N LYS A 347 18.67 55.11 15.30
CA LYS A 347 18.50 56.50 14.83
C LYS A 347 19.79 57.22 14.42
N PRO A 348 20.92 57.14 15.14
CA PRO A 348 22.16 57.83 14.72
C PRO A 348 22.69 57.33 13.37
N LEU A 349 22.42 56.07 13.02
CA LEU A 349 22.79 55.48 11.74
C LEU A 349 21.82 55.91 10.62
N LYS A 350 20.51 55.99 10.92
CA LYS A 350 19.49 56.52 9.98
C LYS A 350 19.75 57.98 9.63
N ASP A 351 20.05 58.81 10.63
CA ASP A 351 20.30 60.25 10.46
C ASP A 351 21.58 60.50 9.62
N TRP A 352 22.64 59.70 9.82
CA TRP A 352 23.85 59.78 9.00
C TRP A 352 23.62 59.29 7.55
N LEU A 353 22.89 58.19 7.35
CA LEU A 353 22.56 57.68 6.02
C LEU A 353 21.73 58.65 5.17
N ALA A 354 20.98 59.58 5.81
CA ALA A 354 20.24 60.63 5.11
C ALA A 354 21.13 61.77 4.57
N ALA A 355 22.31 61.99 5.14
CA ALA A 355 23.24 63.05 4.77
C ALA A 355 24.72 62.67 5.02
N PRO A 356 25.25 61.66 4.30
CA PRO A 356 26.55 61.06 4.62
C PRO A 356 27.70 62.06 4.41
N THR A 357 28.22 62.56 5.52
CA THR A 357 29.44 63.38 5.60
C THR A 357 30.41 62.77 6.60
N LEU A 358 31.71 62.96 6.40
CA LEU A 358 32.75 62.36 7.25
C LEU A 358 32.66 62.88 8.70
N ASP A 359 32.47 64.20 8.85
CA ASP A 359 32.44 64.90 10.14
C ASP A 359 31.21 64.57 11.01
N GLN A 360 30.25 63.79 10.50
CA GLN A 360 29.03 63.39 11.20
C GLN A 360 28.89 61.86 11.35
N MET A 361 29.92 61.08 11.03
CA MET A 361 29.88 59.63 11.16
C MET A 361 29.79 59.19 12.65
N PRO A 362 28.97 58.19 13.01
CA PRO A 362 28.90 57.71 14.39
C PRO A 362 30.27 57.18 14.87
N ARG A 363 30.78 57.69 16.01
CA ARG A 363 32.15 57.40 16.50
C ARG A 363 32.47 55.91 16.70
N TRP A 364 31.48 55.06 16.96
CA TRP A 364 31.69 53.62 17.08
C TRP A 364 32.07 52.98 15.73
N LEU A 365 31.66 53.59 14.62
CA LEU A 365 32.00 53.18 13.25
C LEU A 365 33.39 53.70 12.81
N GLU A 366 33.89 54.79 13.41
CA GLU A 366 35.30 55.21 13.29
C GLU A 366 36.26 54.24 14.01
N SER A 367 35.77 53.52 15.02
CA SER A 367 36.58 52.61 15.85
C SER A 367 36.49 51.13 15.47
N MET A 368 35.93 50.78 14.30
CA MET A 368 35.93 49.40 13.81
C MET A 368 37.13 49.14 12.88
N ASP A 369 38.14 48.45 13.39
CA ASP A 369 39.11 47.75 12.56
C ASP A 369 38.45 46.51 11.93
N ILE A 370 39.02 45.97 10.83
CA ILE A 370 38.54 44.73 10.20
C ILE A 370 38.64 43.51 11.14
N ASN A 371 39.38 43.62 12.24
CA ASN A 371 39.55 42.59 13.27
C ASN A 371 38.54 42.69 14.43
N ASP A 372 37.75 43.76 14.55
CA ASP A 372 36.87 44.00 15.72
C ASP A 372 35.50 43.30 15.64
N GLY A 373 35.20 42.60 14.54
CA GLY A 373 33.97 41.84 14.34
C GLY A 373 32.80 42.64 13.79
N ALA A 374 31.64 41.98 13.63
CA ALA A 374 30.38 42.64 13.31
C ALA A 374 29.54 42.81 14.59
N PRO A 375 28.67 43.84 14.70
CA PRO A 375 27.76 43.95 15.85
C PRO A 375 26.85 42.73 15.98
N ASP A 376 26.49 42.34 17.21
CA ASP A 376 25.72 41.12 17.54
C ASP A 376 24.42 40.95 16.71
N TRP A 377 23.75 42.06 16.35
CA TRP A 377 22.53 42.09 15.55
C TRP A 377 22.75 41.96 14.03
N LEU A 378 24.02 42.02 13.60
CA LEU A 378 24.49 41.85 12.23
C LEU A 378 25.35 40.56 12.07
N GLU A 379 25.71 39.88 13.17
CA GLU A 379 26.32 38.55 13.09
C GLU A 379 25.36 37.53 12.45
N PRO A 380 25.81 36.74 11.45
CA PRO A 380 24.99 35.69 10.86
C PRO A 380 24.92 34.46 11.78
N ILE A 381 23.88 34.41 12.63
CA ILE A 381 23.50 33.33 13.58
C ILE A 381 24.61 32.29 13.81
N THR A 382 25.50 32.61 14.74
CA THR A 382 26.73 31.88 15.05
C THR A 382 26.53 30.66 15.97
N GLU A 383 25.40 29.94 15.86
CA GLU A 383 25.25 28.57 16.42
C GLU A 383 25.86 27.54 15.44
N PRO A 384 27.02 26.91 15.73
CA PRO A 384 27.60 25.90 14.85
C PRO A 384 26.84 24.57 14.89
N GLU A 385 26.61 23.99 13.70
CA GLU A 385 26.17 22.61 13.45
C GLU A 385 24.82 22.14 14.07
N THR A 386 23.94 23.01 14.59
CA THR A 386 22.57 22.60 14.96
C THR A 386 21.71 22.35 13.71
N VAL A 387 21.82 21.16 13.11
CA VAL A 387 20.94 20.70 12.02
C VAL A 387 19.52 20.55 12.57
N LEU A 388 18.55 21.32 12.08
CA LEU A 388 17.17 21.36 12.61
C LEU A 388 16.15 20.65 11.70
N ARG A 389 15.32 19.81 12.32
CA ARG A 389 14.20 19.05 11.73
C ARG A 389 14.61 18.11 10.59
N VAL A 390 13.63 17.35 10.08
CA VAL A 390 13.79 16.40 8.96
C VAL A 390 14.36 17.12 7.73
N HIS A 391 13.79 18.28 7.37
CA HIS A 391 14.21 19.04 6.19
C HIS A 391 15.66 19.57 6.28
N GLY A 392 16.12 20.00 7.47
CA GLY A 392 17.51 20.42 7.66
C GLY A 392 18.49 19.26 7.49
N ALA A 393 18.15 18.05 7.99
CA ALA A 393 18.98 16.87 7.79
C ALA A 393 19.05 16.43 6.32
N LEU A 394 17.96 16.53 5.55
CA LEU A 394 17.99 16.28 4.11
C LEU A 394 18.78 17.36 3.33
N LYS A 395 18.71 18.62 3.77
CA LYS A 395 19.52 19.72 3.20
C LYS A 395 21.01 19.54 3.47
N GLU A 396 21.39 19.03 4.65
CA GLU A 396 22.78 18.62 4.93
C GLU A 396 23.19 17.40 4.09
N LEU A 397 22.33 16.39 3.95
CA LEU A 397 22.63 15.22 3.10
C LEU A 397 22.98 15.66 1.66
N GLU A 398 22.24 16.61 1.09
CA GLU A 398 22.51 17.15 -0.25
C GLU A 398 23.88 17.84 -0.36
N LYS A 399 24.37 18.51 0.70
CA LYS A 399 25.72 19.12 0.73
C LYS A 399 26.84 18.08 0.69
N TRP A 400 26.67 16.96 1.41
CA TRP A 400 27.70 15.95 1.58
C TRP A 400 27.66 14.86 0.51
N VAL A 401 26.46 14.54 0.01
CA VAL A 401 26.17 13.52 -1.02
C VAL A 401 25.11 14.07 -2.00
N PRO A 402 25.52 14.82 -3.04
CA PRO A 402 24.59 15.42 -4.00
C PRO A 402 23.65 14.40 -4.67
N GLY A 403 22.41 14.82 -4.91
CA GLY A 403 21.29 14.00 -5.38
C GLY A 403 20.59 13.21 -4.27
N ALA A 404 21.29 12.81 -3.20
CA ALA A 404 20.71 11.98 -2.15
C ALA A 404 19.75 12.75 -1.24
N GLY A 405 20.00 14.02 -0.95
CA GLY A 405 19.06 14.85 -0.20
C GLY A 405 17.80 15.12 -1.00
N LEU A 406 17.94 15.51 -2.27
CA LEU A 406 16.84 15.77 -3.19
C LEU A 406 15.96 14.52 -3.42
N ALA A 407 16.57 13.34 -3.62
CA ALA A 407 15.83 12.08 -3.74
C ALA A 407 15.05 11.74 -2.45
N MET A 408 15.64 11.97 -1.28
CA MET A 408 14.97 11.72 0.00
C MET A 408 13.87 12.76 0.31
N VAL A 409 13.94 13.99 -0.20
CA VAL A 409 12.83 14.96 -0.08
C VAL A 409 11.55 14.40 -0.70
N GLN A 410 11.62 13.72 -1.84
CA GLN A 410 10.44 13.10 -2.47
C GLN A 410 9.85 11.93 -1.66
N VAL A 411 10.69 11.23 -0.87
CA VAL A 411 10.28 10.11 -0.01
C VAL A 411 9.60 10.60 1.28
N PHE A 412 10.14 11.66 1.89
CA PHE A 412 9.66 12.17 3.19
C PHE A 412 8.59 13.26 3.05
N PHE A 413 8.56 13.98 1.93
CA PHE A 413 7.57 15.01 1.61
C PHE A 413 6.88 14.73 0.26
N PRO A 414 6.22 13.57 0.09
CA PRO A 414 5.40 13.31 -1.09
C PRO A 414 4.25 14.32 -1.14
N ALA A 415 3.89 14.78 -2.34
CA ALA A 415 2.98 15.92 -2.59
C ALA A 415 1.49 15.72 -2.19
N SER A 416 1.20 14.81 -1.26
CA SER A 416 -0.13 14.46 -0.74
C SER A 416 -0.22 14.42 0.78
N PHE A 417 0.90 14.55 1.52
CA PHE A 417 0.93 14.47 2.99
C PHE A 417 1.73 15.63 3.60
N VAL A 418 1.14 16.28 4.61
CA VAL A 418 1.85 17.20 5.51
C VAL A 418 2.54 16.37 6.59
N TYR A 419 3.84 16.57 6.78
CA TYR A 419 4.58 15.99 7.89
C TYR A 419 4.37 16.86 9.14
N ASP A 420 3.66 16.35 10.14
CA ASP A 420 3.42 17.05 11.40
C ASP A 420 4.51 16.72 12.43
N ASP A 421 5.35 17.72 12.75
CA ASP A 421 6.36 17.62 13.82
C ASP A 421 5.73 17.41 15.22
N SER A 422 4.45 17.73 15.42
CA SER A 422 3.81 17.79 16.75
C SER A 422 3.13 16.48 17.23
N HIS A 423 2.81 15.54 16.33
CA HIS A 423 2.10 14.30 16.70
C HIS A 423 2.86 13.01 16.26
N PRO A 424 3.63 12.37 17.17
CA PRO A 424 4.21 11.06 16.89
C PRO A 424 3.10 9.98 16.75
N PRO A 425 3.08 9.19 15.67
CA PRO A 425 2.09 8.13 15.47
C PRO A 425 2.07 7.13 16.64
N PHE A 426 0.87 6.96 17.22
CA PHE A 426 0.45 6.01 18.26
C PHE A 426 1.52 5.06 18.85
N LEU A 427 2.40 5.59 19.71
CA LEU A 427 3.26 4.80 20.62
C LEU A 427 2.83 4.99 22.09
N ARG A 428 1.51 4.99 22.36
CA ARG A 428 0.96 5.19 23.71
C ARG A 428 0.48 3.92 24.43
N ASP A 429 0.47 2.75 23.77
CA ASP A 429 0.17 1.45 24.43
C ASP A 429 1.40 0.57 24.73
N LEU A 430 2.62 1.04 24.46
CA LEU A 430 3.87 0.33 24.83
C LEU A 430 4.87 1.19 25.63
N ARG A 431 4.38 2.25 26.28
CA ARG A 431 5.20 3.15 27.13
C ARG A 431 4.88 3.09 28.64
N SER A 432 4.10 2.10 29.07
CA SER A 432 4.05 1.64 30.46
C SER A 432 4.68 0.23 30.53
N GLU A 433 5.61 0.01 31.47
CA GLU A 433 6.43 -1.21 31.75
C GLU A 433 7.91 -1.29 31.30
N LYS A 434 8.41 -0.39 30.44
CA LYS A 434 9.88 -0.28 30.17
C LYS A 434 10.67 0.34 31.33
N GLY A 435 10.54 -0.25 32.53
CA GLY A 435 11.17 0.17 33.79
C GLY A 435 11.44 -0.95 34.79
N SER A 436 11.14 -2.22 34.50
CA SER A 436 11.55 -3.34 35.38
C SER A 436 11.75 -4.71 34.71
N LEU A 437 11.36 -4.91 33.45
CA LEU A 437 11.30 -6.24 32.84
C LEU A 437 12.66 -6.96 32.73
N LEU A 438 13.77 -6.27 32.46
CA LEU A 438 15.08 -6.94 32.36
C LEU A 438 15.58 -7.50 33.70
N SER A 439 15.28 -6.83 34.83
CA SER A 439 15.58 -7.40 36.15
C SER A 439 14.53 -8.45 36.54
N ARG A 440 13.24 -8.20 36.35
CA ARG A 440 12.17 -9.15 36.69
C ARG A 440 12.27 -10.46 35.91
N SER A 441 12.63 -10.44 34.62
CA SER A 441 12.86 -11.66 33.83
C SER A 441 14.08 -12.44 34.32
N LEU A 442 15.17 -11.76 34.65
CA LEU A 442 16.35 -12.42 35.21
C LEU A 442 16.07 -13.00 36.60
N TYR A 443 15.35 -12.27 37.46
CA TYR A 443 14.88 -12.77 38.75
C TYR A 443 13.89 -13.92 38.59
N ALA A 444 12.99 -13.91 37.62
CA ALA A 444 12.05 -15.00 37.37
C ALA A 444 12.77 -16.27 36.87
N VAL A 445 13.73 -16.14 35.94
CA VAL A 445 14.54 -17.27 35.47
C VAL A 445 15.45 -17.80 36.58
N VAL A 446 16.11 -16.92 37.34
CA VAL A 446 16.93 -17.32 38.49
C VAL A 446 16.07 -17.98 39.57
N LEU A 447 14.90 -17.44 39.90
CA LEU A 447 13.96 -18.03 40.87
C LEU A 447 13.43 -19.39 40.38
N LEU A 448 13.10 -19.53 39.10
CA LEU A 448 12.68 -20.81 38.51
C LEU A 448 13.81 -21.85 38.60
N VAL A 449 15.04 -21.47 38.24
CA VAL A 449 16.23 -22.32 38.39
C VAL A 449 16.50 -22.65 39.86
N LEU A 450 16.28 -21.72 40.79
CA LEU A 450 16.45 -21.95 42.23
C LEU A 450 15.37 -22.89 42.78
N VAL A 451 14.10 -22.73 42.38
CA VAL A 451 12.99 -23.62 42.75
C VAL A 451 13.22 -25.03 42.20
N LEU A 452 13.62 -25.17 40.93
CA LEU A 452 13.96 -26.46 40.32
C LEU A 452 15.18 -27.11 40.99
N SER A 453 16.21 -26.32 41.32
CA SER A 453 17.40 -26.80 42.05
C SER A 453 17.06 -27.25 43.48
N VAL A 454 16.21 -26.51 44.18
CA VAL A 454 15.72 -26.83 45.52
C VAL A 454 14.82 -28.07 45.49
N GLN A 455 13.98 -28.25 44.47
CA GLN A 455 13.24 -29.49 44.25
C GLN A 455 14.16 -30.69 44.01
N PHE A 456 15.26 -30.52 43.26
CA PHE A 456 16.26 -31.58 43.05
C PHE A 456 17.09 -31.88 44.31
N LEU A 457 17.31 -30.90 45.19
CA LEU A 457 18.12 -31.05 46.41
C LEU A 457 17.32 -31.52 47.65
N LEU A 458 15.99 -31.42 47.64
CA LEU A 458 15.14 -31.76 48.79
C LEU A 458 14.45 -33.13 48.73
N VAL A 459 14.77 -34.00 47.77
CA VAL A 459 14.33 -35.42 47.78
C VAL A 459 15.46 -36.31 48.31
N PRO A 460 15.41 -36.81 49.57
CA PRO A 460 16.58 -37.45 50.17
C PRO A 460 16.81 -38.91 49.79
N ARG A 461 18.09 -39.31 49.83
CA ARG A 461 18.60 -40.68 50.07
C ARG A 461 18.49 -41.70 48.92
N PHE A 462 19.49 -41.65 48.06
CA PHE A 462 20.25 -42.87 47.72
C PHE A 462 20.95 -43.41 48.98
N ILE A 463 20.89 -44.73 49.27
CA ILE A 463 21.97 -45.55 49.90
C ILE A 463 21.50 -47.00 50.23
N ALA A 464 22.33 -47.97 49.82
CA ALA A 464 22.50 -49.35 50.30
C ALA A 464 21.40 -50.42 50.14
N SER A 465 21.89 -51.67 50.18
CA SER A 465 21.19 -52.98 50.09
C SER A 465 20.57 -53.34 48.72
N LEU A 466 20.87 -54.49 48.09
CA LEU A 466 21.71 -55.63 48.52
C LEU A 466 22.44 -56.32 47.34
N ARG A 467 23.32 -57.27 47.67
CA ARG A 467 24.20 -58.00 46.75
C ARG A 467 23.47 -59.15 45.99
N LYS A 468 24.03 -59.49 44.81
CA LYS A 468 24.09 -60.78 44.08
C LYS A 468 24.01 -62.08 44.96
N PRO A 469 23.77 -63.32 44.42
CA PRO A 469 23.65 -63.77 43.01
C PRO A 469 22.58 -64.88 42.65
N SER A 470 22.46 -65.18 41.32
CA SER A 470 22.37 -66.51 40.63
C SER A 470 21.26 -67.59 40.83
N GLN A 471 20.69 -68.01 39.67
CA GLN A 471 20.36 -69.40 39.24
C GLN A 471 19.06 -70.09 39.82
N PRO A 472 18.58 -71.27 39.32
CA PRO A 472 17.61 -71.32 38.20
C PRO A 472 16.47 -72.40 38.33
N LEU A 473 15.81 -72.74 37.21
CA LEU A 473 15.05 -73.98 36.89
C LEU A 473 13.62 -74.25 37.49
N ASP A 474 12.62 -74.15 36.58
CA ASP A 474 11.78 -75.28 36.07
C ASP A 474 10.46 -75.74 36.77
N SER A 475 9.60 -76.34 35.92
CA SER A 475 8.40 -77.19 36.16
C SER A 475 7.08 -76.51 36.59
N GLY A 476 5.93 -77.00 36.07
CA GLY A 476 4.59 -76.61 36.58
C GLY A 476 3.39 -76.46 35.61
N ARG A 477 3.12 -77.43 34.71
CA ARG A 477 1.74 -77.71 34.19
C ARG A 477 1.16 -78.90 34.98
N PRO A 478 -0.15 -79.26 34.95
CA PRO A 478 -1.28 -78.76 34.12
C PRO A 478 -2.52 -78.39 35.02
N ASP A 479 -3.83 -78.36 34.67
CA ASP A 479 -4.62 -78.50 33.41
C ASP A 479 -6.08 -77.94 33.56
N PHE A 480 -6.86 -78.06 32.48
CA PHE A 480 -8.31 -78.30 32.36
C PHE A 480 -9.42 -77.27 32.71
N CYS A 481 -10.24 -77.02 31.67
CA CYS A 481 -11.70 -76.85 31.64
C CYS A 481 -12.38 -75.57 32.20
N ARG A 482 -13.57 -75.14 31.71
CA ARG A 482 -14.17 -75.10 30.34
C ARG A 482 -15.54 -74.40 30.41
N TYR A 483 -15.94 -73.67 29.36
CA TYR A 483 -17.33 -73.17 29.10
C TYR A 483 -17.90 -72.14 30.11
N ASN A 484 -18.91 -71.29 29.84
CA ASN A 484 -19.49 -70.61 28.66
C ASN A 484 -20.62 -69.66 29.20
N PRO A 485 -21.41 -68.89 28.41
CA PRO A 485 -21.21 -68.21 27.12
C PRO A 485 -21.45 -66.67 27.25
N SER A 486 -21.69 -66.00 26.11
CA SER A 486 -22.54 -64.79 25.96
C SER A 486 -21.91 -63.41 26.14
N ASN A 487 -21.40 -62.86 25.03
CA ASN A 487 -21.52 -61.44 24.70
C ASN A 487 -21.72 -61.34 23.16
N PRO A 488 -22.75 -60.64 22.63
CA PRO A 488 -23.06 -60.63 21.20
C PRO A 488 -22.15 -59.69 20.39
N PHE A 489 -22.38 -59.65 19.06
CA PHE A 489 -21.69 -58.83 18.05
C PHE A 489 -20.28 -59.29 17.67
N LEU A 490 -20.18 -60.47 17.06
CA LEU A 490 -19.09 -60.78 16.12
C LEU A 490 -19.53 -61.77 15.02
N GLN A 491 -20.40 -61.26 14.13
CA GLN A 491 -20.84 -61.85 12.86
C GLN A 491 -21.13 -60.67 11.91
N ASP A 492 -20.71 -60.63 10.64
CA ASP A 492 -20.03 -61.66 9.83
C ASP A 492 -18.86 -61.06 9.01
N LEU A 493 -18.02 -61.95 8.46
CA LEU A 493 -16.94 -61.64 7.51
C LEU A 493 -16.93 -62.75 6.44
N ILE A 494 -17.13 -62.40 5.16
CA ILE A 494 -16.74 -63.09 3.89
C ILE A 494 -17.63 -62.56 2.73
N CYS A 495 -17.02 -62.29 1.57
CA CYS A 495 -17.68 -61.72 0.37
C CYS A 495 -18.03 -62.81 -0.68
N PRO A 496 -18.71 -62.49 -1.80
CA PRO A 496 -17.97 -62.02 -3.00
C PRO A 496 -18.66 -60.98 -3.93
N HIS A 497 -17.83 -60.25 -4.69
CA HIS A 497 -17.97 -59.59 -6.02
C HIS A 497 -19.36 -59.34 -6.67
N THR A 498 -19.59 -58.24 -7.40
CA THR A 498 -18.80 -57.69 -8.55
C THR A 498 -19.10 -56.19 -8.81
N THR A 499 -18.13 -55.47 -9.41
CA THR A 499 -18.23 -54.24 -10.26
C THR A 499 -19.14 -53.07 -9.84
N GLU A 500 -18.76 -51.80 -9.93
CA GLU A 500 -17.71 -51.16 -10.76
C GLU A 500 -17.10 -49.92 -10.06
N ASP A 501 -16.07 -49.30 -10.65
CA ASP A 501 -15.22 -48.29 -9.98
C ASP A 501 -15.84 -46.89 -9.85
N HIS A 502 -15.59 -46.21 -8.73
CA HIS A 502 -14.55 -45.17 -8.68
C HIS A 502 -14.29 -44.63 -7.26
N THR A 503 -13.02 -44.50 -6.88
CA THR A 503 -12.58 -43.98 -5.58
C THR A 503 -12.37 -42.47 -5.61
N THR A 504 -12.75 -41.76 -4.55
CA THR A 504 -12.14 -40.46 -4.19
C THR A 504 -11.98 -40.36 -2.68
N THR A 505 -10.94 -39.66 -2.23
CA THR A 505 -10.29 -39.78 -0.91
C THR A 505 -11.09 -39.21 0.26
N LEU A 506 -11.12 -39.96 1.37
CA LEU A 506 -11.58 -39.51 2.70
C LEU A 506 -10.59 -38.52 3.37
N PHE A 507 -10.44 -37.33 2.80
CA PHE A 507 -9.79 -36.17 3.45
C PHE A 507 -10.40 -34.85 2.94
N ASP A 508 -11.73 -34.76 2.95
CA ASP A 508 -12.46 -33.50 2.87
C ASP A 508 -13.34 -33.36 4.11
N THR A 509 -12.82 -32.64 5.12
CA THR A 509 -13.60 -32.22 6.29
C THR A 509 -14.20 -30.85 6.04
N SER A 510 -15.03 -30.74 5.01
CA SER A 510 -15.98 -29.63 4.90
C SER A 510 -16.80 -29.58 6.19
N ALA A 511 -16.75 -28.45 6.91
CA ALA A 511 -17.71 -28.20 7.99
C ALA A 511 -19.14 -28.37 7.46
N THR A 512 -20.09 -28.74 8.33
CA THR A 512 -21.47 -29.05 7.93
C THR A 512 -22.20 -27.77 7.49
N ARG A 513 -21.94 -27.35 6.25
CA ARG A 513 -22.39 -26.07 5.66
C ARG A 513 -23.85 -25.80 5.99
N ASN A 514 -24.10 -24.66 6.64
CA ASN A 514 -25.46 -24.18 6.86
C ASN A 514 -26.08 -23.75 5.52
N MET A 515 -26.69 -24.70 4.82
CA MET A 515 -27.24 -24.50 3.46
C MET A 515 -28.26 -23.36 3.41
N GLY A 516 -28.93 -23.03 4.51
CA GLY A 516 -29.88 -21.91 4.58
C GLY A 516 -29.21 -20.55 4.36
N LEU A 517 -28.06 -20.30 5.01
CA LEU A 517 -27.33 -19.03 4.87
C LEU A 517 -26.80 -18.84 3.45
N ALA A 518 -26.17 -19.87 2.89
CA ALA A 518 -25.63 -19.83 1.52
C ALA A 518 -26.76 -19.69 0.48
N GLN A 519 -27.90 -20.35 0.67
CA GLN A 519 -29.06 -20.23 -0.22
C GLN A 519 -29.69 -18.84 -0.17
N GLU A 520 -29.82 -18.23 1.01
CA GLU A 520 -30.37 -16.88 1.14
C GLU A 520 -29.39 -15.81 0.61
N ALA A 521 -28.09 -15.94 0.89
CA ALA A 521 -27.09 -15.05 0.32
C ALA A 521 -27.10 -15.10 -1.22
N ALA A 522 -27.29 -16.28 -1.82
CA ALA A 522 -27.49 -16.44 -3.25
C ALA A 522 -28.82 -15.82 -3.73
N ARG A 523 -29.91 -15.92 -2.95
CA ARG A 523 -31.20 -15.29 -3.26
C ARG A 523 -31.08 -13.76 -3.29
N VAL A 524 -30.45 -13.16 -2.29
CA VAL A 524 -30.21 -11.72 -2.19
C VAL A 524 -29.24 -11.25 -3.28
N ALA A 525 -28.17 -12.00 -3.56
CA ALA A 525 -27.26 -11.70 -4.66
C ALA A 525 -27.96 -11.73 -6.04
N ALA A 526 -28.93 -12.63 -6.24
CA ALA A 526 -29.72 -12.69 -7.47
C ALA A 526 -30.66 -11.48 -7.67
N GLU A 527 -31.09 -10.79 -6.60
CA GLU A 527 -31.82 -9.51 -6.72
C GLU A 527 -30.97 -8.41 -7.39
N PHE A 528 -29.64 -8.50 -7.26
CA PHE A 528 -28.70 -7.59 -7.90
C PHE A 528 -28.27 -8.04 -9.31
N GLU A 529 -28.73 -9.19 -9.80
CA GLU A 529 -28.40 -9.64 -11.15
C GLU A 529 -28.99 -8.70 -12.22
N TYR A 530 -28.15 -8.32 -13.19
CA TYR A 530 -28.51 -7.39 -14.26
C TYR A 530 -28.20 -8.02 -15.62
N SER A 531 -29.16 -8.79 -16.12
CA SER A 531 -29.04 -9.65 -17.31
C SER A 531 -28.71 -8.88 -18.59
N ASP A 532 -28.15 -9.58 -19.58
CA ASP A 532 -27.78 -8.97 -20.87
C ASP A 532 -28.98 -8.35 -21.60
N ALA A 533 -30.18 -8.91 -21.41
CA ALA A 533 -31.43 -8.36 -21.94
C ALA A 533 -31.79 -7.00 -21.30
N GLN A 534 -31.55 -6.84 -19.98
CA GLN A 534 -31.77 -5.57 -19.28
C GLN A 534 -30.72 -4.53 -19.69
N VAL A 535 -29.44 -4.92 -19.81
CA VAL A 535 -28.36 -4.06 -20.33
C VAL A 535 -28.76 -3.51 -21.71
N ASN A 536 -29.16 -4.38 -22.65
CA ASN A 536 -29.57 -3.98 -23.99
C ASN A 536 -30.83 -3.08 -24.02
N LYS A 537 -31.82 -3.36 -23.15
CA LYS A 537 -33.00 -2.49 -22.98
C LYS A 537 -32.58 -1.09 -22.51
N ALA A 538 -31.68 -1.02 -21.53
CA ALA A 538 -31.24 0.25 -20.97
C ALA A 538 -30.35 1.06 -21.93
N VAL A 539 -29.48 0.42 -22.73
CA VAL A 539 -28.70 1.11 -23.79
C VAL A 539 -29.63 1.83 -24.77
N LYS A 540 -30.69 1.15 -25.21
CA LYS A 540 -31.68 1.71 -26.16
C LYS A 540 -32.43 2.91 -25.56
N GLU A 541 -32.81 2.84 -24.29
CA GLU A 541 -33.47 3.96 -23.59
C GLU A 541 -32.49 5.11 -23.22
N PHE A 542 -31.22 4.80 -22.96
CA PHE A 542 -30.18 5.82 -22.70
C PHE A 542 -29.90 6.64 -23.96
N ILE A 543 -29.77 5.99 -25.13
CA ILE A 543 -29.68 6.68 -26.43
C ILE A 543 -30.91 7.57 -26.62
N ARG A 544 -32.11 7.05 -26.38
CA ARG A 544 -33.37 7.81 -26.51
C ARG A 544 -33.43 9.05 -25.61
N GLN A 545 -33.03 8.95 -24.33
CA GLN A 545 -32.99 10.09 -23.40
C GLN A 545 -31.86 11.07 -23.72
N MET A 546 -30.74 10.59 -24.28
CA MET A 546 -29.65 11.43 -24.77
C MET A 546 -30.09 12.26 -25.99
N ASP A 547 -30.66 11.63 -27.02
CA ASP A 547 -31.21 12.33 -28.19
C ASP A 547 -32.27 13.37 -27.77
N GLU A 548 -33.18 13.00 -26.85
CA GLU A 548 -34.18 13.91 -26.30
C GLU A 548 -33.54 15.14 -25.63
N GLY A 549 -32.44 14.94 -24.90
CA GLY A 549 -31.64 16.00 -24.27
C GLY A 549 -30.84 16.87 -25.24
N LEU A 550 -30.59 16.43 -26.48
CA LEU A 550 -29.99 17.27 -27.53
C LEU A 550 -31.01 18.26 -28.14
N GLU A 551 -32.29 17.89 -28.16
CA GLU A 551 -33.35 18.69 -28.79
C GLU A 551 -33.92 19.82 -27.89
N LYS A 552 -33.93 19.63 -26.57
CA LYS A 552 -34.54 20.55 -25.60
C LYS A 552 -33.85 20.49 -24.23
N SER A 553 -34.11 21.49 -23.39
CA SER A 553 -33.69 21.51 -21.98
C SER A 553 -34.78 20.95 -21.06
N GLY A 554 -34.44 20.60 -19.82
CA GLY A 554 -35.40 20.09 -18.82
C GLY A 554 -35.72 18.60 -18.94
N THR A 555 -34.81 17.82 -19.52
CA THR A 555 -34.88 16.37 -19.75
C THR A 555 -34.16 15.56 -18.67
N SER A 556 -34.43 14.26 -18.58
CA SER A 556 -33.79 13.36 -17.61
C SER A 556 -32.27 13.24 -17.78
N ILE A 557 -31.74 13.29 -19.01
CA ILE A 557 -30.31 13.51 -19.27
C ILE A 557 -30.17 14.96 -19.77
N SER A 558 -29.26 15.75 -19.18
CA SER A 558 -29.24 17.20 -19.40
C SER A 558 -28.45 17.65 -20.63
N GLN A 559 -27.43 16.90 -21.07
CA GLN A 559 -26.65 17.18 -22.29
C GLN A 559 -26.15 18.64 -22.37
N ILE A 560 -25.53 19.13 -21.30
CA ILE A 560 -25.13 20.54 -21.12
C ILE A 560 -24.03 20.92 -22.13
N PRO A 561 -24.25 21.93 -22.99
CA PRO A 561 -23.21 22.45 -23.88
C PRO A 561 -22.07 23.12 -23.10
N THR A 562 -20.84 22.64 -23.28
CA THR A 562 -19.67 23.15 -22.56
C THR A 562 -18.98 24.33 -23.26
N TYR A 563 -19.35 24.60 -24.51
CA TYR A 563 -18.70 25.56 -25.42
C TYR A 563 -17.23 25.22 -25.74
N VAL A 564 -16.73 24.04 -25.36
CA VAL A 564 -15.42 23.53 -25.76
C VAL A 564 -15.55 22.81 -27.11
N THR A 565 -15.05 23.45 -28.16
CA THR A 565 -15.20 22.99 -29.57
C THR A 565 -14.01 22.21 -30.10
N ALA A 566 -12.88 22.19 -29.38
CA ALA A 566 -11.65 21.51 -29.79
C ALA A 566 -11.12 20.59 -28.69
N VAL A 567 -10.55 19.46 -29.12
CA VAL A 567 -9.96 18.42 -28.26
C VAL A 567 -8.44 18.37 -28.51
N PRO A 568 -7.58 18.31 -27.48
CA PRO A 568 -6.13 18.32 -27.65
C PRO A 568 -5.59 17.01 -28.25
N ASN A 569 -4.43 17.09 -28.89
CA ASN A 569 -3.80 16.00 -29.64
C ASN A 569 -2.35 15.71 -29.21
N GLY A 570 -1.94 16.24 -28.06
CA GLY A 570 -0.60 16.04 -27.50
C GLY A 570 0.47 17.01 -28.03
N THR A 571 0.18 17.82 -29.05
CA THR A 571 1.13 18.82 -29.59
C THR A 571 1.06 20.18 -28.91
N GLU A 572 0.05 20.40 -28.06
CA GLU A 572 -0.14 21.63 -27.27
C GLU A 572 1.08 21.99 -26.41
N LYS A 573 1.44 23.28 -26.38
CA LYS A 573 2.57 23.80 -25.59
C LYS A 573 2.18 25.03 -24.76
N GLY A 574 2.90 25.24 -23.67
CA GLY A 574 2.84 26.46 -22.86
C GLY A 574 2.41 26.22 -21.42
N LEU A 575 2.49 27.28 -20.62
CA LEU A 575 2.21 27.29 -19.19
C LEU A 575 0.81 27.85 -18.92
N TYR A 576 -0.06 27.03 -18.34
CA TYR A 576 -1.46 27.35 -18.04
C TYR A 576 -1.75 27.06 -16.57
N MET A 577 -2.73 27.77 -16.00
CA MET A 577 -3.19 27.52 -14.63
C MET A 577 -4.50 26.73 -14.62
N ALA A 578 -4.72 26.02 -13.52
CA ALA A 578 -6.00 25.43 -13.19
C ALA A 578 -6.28 25.60 -11.70
N VAL A 579 -7.55 25.73 -11.34
CA VAL A 579 -7.99 25.65 -9.95
C VAL A 579 -9.22 24.77 -9.82
N ASP A 580 -9.32 24.07 -8.70
CA ASP A 580 -10.26 22.97 -8.47
C ASP A 580 -10.94 23.15 -7.11
N LEU A 581 -12.24 23.46 -7.12
CA LEU A 581 -13.04 23.66 -5.92
C LEU A 581 -13.74 22.36 -5.49
N GLY A 582 -13.01 21.53 -4.77
CA GLY A 582 -13.52 20.29 -4.17
C GLY A 582 -14.40 20.53 -2.94
N GLY A 583 -15.14 19.50 -2.51
CA GLY A 583 -16.07 19.53 -1.37
C GLY A 583 -15.44 19.70 0.03
N THR A 584 -14.14 19.95 0.13
CA THR A 584 -13.38 20.02 1.40
C THR A 584 -12.03 20.71 1.24
N ASN A 585 -11.46 20.70 0.03
CA ASN A 585 -10.17 21.30 -0.28
C ASN A 585 -10.28 22.12 -1.57
N PHE A 586 -9.63 23.27 -1.59
CA PHE A 586 -9.32 24.01 -2.81
C PHE A 586 -7.92 23.61 -3.27
N ARG A 587 -7.71 23.56 -4.58
CA ARG A 587 -6.40 23.26 -5.18
C ARG A 587 -6.07 24.24 -6.29
N VAL A 588 -4.82 24.68 -6.31
CA VAL A 588 -4.24 25.55 -7.34
C VAL A 588 -3.11 24.79 -8.04
N CYS A 589 -3.12 24.81 -9.36
CA CYS A 589 -2.18 24.09 -10.22
C CYS A 589 -1.61 25.01 -11.29
N SER A 590 -0.36 24.80 -11.67
CA SER A 590 0.22 25.29 -12.94
C SER A 590 0.80 24.13 -13.72
N ILE A 591 0.39 24.02 -14.99
CA ILE A 591 0.69 22.92 -15.89
C ILE A 591 1.53 23.48 -17.04
N ASN A 592 2.75 22.99 -17.20
CA ASN A 592 3.56 23.24 -18.39
C ASN A 592 3.38 22.09 -19.39
N LEU A 593 2.76 22.39 -20.53
CA LEU A 593 2.57 21.44 -21.62
C LEU A 593 3.81 21.43 -22.52
N ASN A 594 4.39 20.25 -22.72
CA ASN A 594 5.64 20.08 -23.47
C ASN A 594 5.41 19.89 -24.98
N GLY A 595 4.21 19.52 -25.42
CA GLY A 595 3.84 19.31 -26.82
C GLY A 595 4.47 18.08 -27.45
N ASP A 596 4.59 17.03 -26.65
CA ASP A 596 5.02 15.67 -26.96
C ASP A 596 4.13 14.64 -26.21
N SER A 597 2.89 15.03 -25.88
CA SER A 597 1.95 14.33 -24.98
C SER A 597 2.37 14.27 -23.49
N THR A 598 3.49 14.89 -23.09
CA THR A 598 3.91 14.99 -21.67
C THR A 598 3.68 16.39 -21.09
N PHE A 599 3.62 16.49 -19.76
CA PHE A 599 3.46 17.76 -19.05
C PHE A 599 4.19 17.75 -17.71
N SER A 600 4.46 18.92 -17.16
CA SER A 600 4.93 19.10 -15.78
C SER A 600 3.87 19.82 -14.95
N LEU A 601 3.54 19.26 -13.78
CA LEU A 601 2.53 19.78 -12.86
C LEU A 601 3.19 20.29 -11.58
N THR A 602 2.91 21.54 -11.22
CA THR A 602 3.13 22.07 -9.86
C THR A 602 1.77 22.36 -9.24
N GLN A 603 1.53 21.96 -7.99
CA GLN A 603 0.25 22.14 -7.33
C GLN A 603 0.40 22.49 -5.84
N SER A 604 -0.58 23.20 -5.29
CA SER A 604 -0.80 23.38 -3.85
C SER A 604 -2.27 23.09 -3.52
N LYS A 605 -2.52 22.50 -2.36
CA LYS A 605 -3.85 22.07 -1.90
C LYS A 605 -4.08 22.55 -0.47
N VAL A 606 -5.21 23.19 -0.22
CA VAL A 606 -5.54 23.83 1.05
C VAL A 606 -6.96 23.44 1.47
N ALA A 607 -7.15 23.11 2.74
CA ALA A 607 -8.47 22.81 3.28
C ALA A 607 -9.37 24.07 3.27
N ILE A 608 -10.64 23.91 2.93
CA ILE A 608 -11.60 25.01 2.93
C ILE A 608 -12.14 25.17 4.37
N PRO A 609 -12.02 26.35 5.01
CA PRO A 609 -12.62 26.60 6.31
C PRO A 609 -14.13 26.37 6.25
N ARG A 610 -14.70 25.61 7.20
CA ARG A 610 -16.14 25.28 7.23
C ARG A 610 -17.02 26.53 7.25
N GLU A 611 -16.56 27.59 7.92
CA GLU A 611 -17.22 28.90 7.96
C GLU A 611 -17.53 29.43 6.55
N LEU A 612 -16.58 29.24 5.61
CA LEU A 612 -16.69 29.72 4.24
C LEU A 612 -17.61 28.87 3.35
N MET A 613 -17.92 27.64 3.76
CA MET A 613 -18.85 26.77 3.02
C MET A 613 -20.31 27.20 3.23
N ALA A 614 -20.62 27.86 4.36
CA ALA A 614 -21.93 28.41 4.70
C ALA A 614 -21.87 29.93 4.95
N ALA A 615 -20.98 30.63 4.23
CA ALA A 615 -20.82 32.07 4.32
C ALA A 615 -22.09 32.82 3.92
N LYS A 616 -22.29 34.04 4.46
CA LYS A 616 -23.46 34.87 4.14
C LYS A 616 -23.38 35.48 2.75
N THR A 617 -22.17 35.69 2.23
CA THR A 617 -21.92 36.25 0.91
C THR A 617 -20.99 35.36 0.11
N SER A 618 -21.12 35.36 -1.23
CA SER A 618 -20.18 34.63 -2.08
C SER A 618 -18.75 35.18 -1.98
N LYS A 619 -18.61 36.49 -1.73
CA LYS A 619 -17.32 37.19 -1.66
C LYS A 619 -16.36 36.54 -0.67
N GLU A 620 -16.82 36.15 0.52
CA GLU A 620 -15.96 35.54 1.56
C GLU A 620 -15.23 34.29 1.05
N LEU A 621 -15.94 33.41 0.34
CA LEU A 621 -15.35 32.23 -0.31
C LEU A 621 -14.41 32.62 -1.46
N PHE A 622 -14.89 33.40 -2.43
CA PHE A 622 -14.12 33.71 -3.64
C PHE A 622 -12.86 34.55 -3.37
N SER A 623 -12.87 35.41 -2.34
CA SER A 623 -11.69 36.16 -1.89
C SER A 623 -10.63 35.22 -1.29
N PHE A 624 -11.05 34.21 -0.52
CA PHE A 624 -10.14 33.15 -0.05
C PHE A 624 -9.53 32.36 -1.21
N LEU A 625 -10.31 32.01 -2.25
CA LEU A 625 -9.79 31.34 -3.45
C LEU A 625 -8.75 32.21 -4.17
N ALA A 626 -9.06 33.49 -4.39
CA ALA A 626 -8.14 34.45 -5.02
C ALA A 626 -6.84 34.64 -4.22
N GLN A 627 -6.92 34.65 -2.88
CA GLN A 627 -5.75 34.70 -2.01
C GLN A 627 -4.86 33.45 -2.15
N GLN A 628 -5.43 32.24 -2.24
CA GLN A 628 -4.64 31.03 -2.46
C GLN A 628 -3.95 31.03 -3.84
N ILE A 629 -4.58 31.62 -4.86
CA ILE A 629 -3.96 31.84 -6.18
C ILE A 629 -2.79 32.84 -6.06
N ALA A 630 -2.97 33.94 -5.31
CA ALA A 630 -1.94 34.93 -5.08
C ALA A 630 -0.70 34.34 -4.38
N ASP A 631 -0.90 33.51 -3.36
CA ASP A 631 0.20 32.89 -2.61
C ASP A 631 0.90 31.78 -3.42
N PHE A 632 0.16 30.98 -4.19
CA PHE A 632 0.74 30.03 -5.15
C PHE A 632 1.65 30.74 -6.18
N LEU A 633 1.23 31.89 -6.71
CA LEU A 633 2.04 32.68 -7.64
C LEU A 633 3.33 33.22 -7.01
N LYS A 634 3.27 33.70 -5.75
CA LYS A 634 4.47 34.16 -5.01
C LYS A 634 5.47 33.03 -4.77
N THR A 635 4.99 31.82 -4.46
CA THR A 635 5.86 30.68 -4.15
C THR A 635 6.43 29.99 -5.39
N HIS A 636 5.66 29.87 -6.49
CA HIS A 636 6.05 29.06 -7.65
C HIS A 636 6.35 29.86 -8.93
N HIS A 637 5.84 31.09 -9.06
CA HIS A 637 5.95 31.92 -10.28
C HIS A 637 6.45 33.34 -9.96
N ASN A 638 7.31 33.46 -8.94
CA ASN A 638 7.67 34.73 -8.34
C ASN A 638 8.30 35.74 -9.33
N GLU A 639 9.01 35.25 -10.34
CA GLU A 639 9.61 36.11 -11.38
C GLU A 639 8.54 36.78 -12.26
N HIS A 640 7.53 36.03 -12.74
CA HIS A 640 6.40 36.58 -13.49
C HIS A 640 5.51 37.48 -12.60
N TYR A 641 5.30 37.09 -11.34
CA TYR A 641 4.59 37.89 -10.34
C TYR A 641 5.26 39.26 -10.14
N HIS A 642 6.55 39.29 -9.81
CA HIS A 642 7.30 40.54 -9.65
C HIS A 642 7.48 41.31 -10.97
N ALA A 643 7.65 40.64 -12.11
CA ALA A 643 7.73 41.32 -13.42
C ALA A 643 6.44 42.08 -13.75
N THR A 644 5.27 41.50 -13.46
CA THR A 644 3.96 42.14 -13.61
C THR A 644 3.85 43.39 -12.73
N ILE A 645 4.14 43.25 -11.44
CA ILE A 645 4.05 44.37 -10.47
C ILE A 645 5.01 45.50 -10.84
N ARG A 646 6.25 45.16 -11.25
CA ARG A 646 7.24 46.15 -11.72
C ARG A 646 6.77 46.87 -12.99
N ARG A 647 6.24 46.15 -14.00
CA ARG A 647 5.70 46.77 -15.23
C ARG A 647 4.50 47.70 -14.95
N ARG A 648 3.64 47.39 -13.98
CA ARG A 648 2.53 48.28 -13.55
C ARG A 648 2.98 49.50 -12.77
N ALA A 649 4.14 49.46 -12.10
CA ALA A 649 4.74 50.65 -11.48
C ALA A 649 5.34 51.61 -12.54
N THR A 650 5.77 51.11 -13.69
CA THR A 650 6.40 51.87 -14.78
C THR A 650 5.40 52.33 -15.87
N ILE A 651 4.28 52.95 -15.48
CA ILE A 651 3.37 53.58 -16.45
C ILE A 651 3.91 54.97 -16.81
N HIS A 652 4.93 55.02 -17.68
CA HIS A 652 5.34 56.18 -18.51
C HIS A 652 6.47 55.76 -19.48
N SER A 653 6.14 55.05 -20.57
CA SER A 653 7.04 54.84 -21.70
C SER A 653 6.33 55.13 -23.02
N GLU A 654 6.98 55.87 -23.92
CA GLU A 654 6.42 56.28 -25.22
C GLU A 654 6.35 55.12 -26.23
N SER A 655 7.03 54.01 -25.96
CA SER A 655 6.85 52.74 -26.66
C SER A 655 5.56 52.05 -26.20
N GLY A 656 4.61 51.91 -27.13
CA GLY A 656 3.25 51.44 -26.86
C GLY A 656 3.10 50.00 -26.37
N PHE A 657 1.84 49.65 -26.09
CA PHE A 657 1.36 48.41 -25.47
C PHE A 657 2.08 47.15 -25.97
N ARG A 658 2.81 46.47 -25.07
CA ARG A 658 3.25 45.09 -25.27
C ARG A 658 2.37 44.17 -24.44
N GLU A 659 2.06 42.99 -24.96
CA GLU A 659 1.18 42.01 -24.34
C GLU A 659 1.54 41.77 -22.86
N GLN A 660 0.51 41.73 -22.01
CA GLN A 660 0.67 41.28 -20.64
C GLN A 660 0.74 39.75 -20.65
N GLU A 661 1.79 39.18 -20.06
CA GLU A 661 1.91 37.74 -19.82
C GLU A 661 0.92 37.36 -18.69
N ILE A 662 -0.36 37.20 -19.07
CA ILE A 662 -1.45 36.81 -18.19
C ILE A 662 -1.58 35.30 -18.20
N PHE A 663 -1.60 34.69 -17.01
CA PHE A 663 -1.89 33.28 -16.86
C PHE A 663 -3.37 33.00 -17.16
N ASN A 664 -3.62 32.23 -18.21
CA ASN A 664 -4.94 31.69 -18.49
C ASN A 664 -5.24 30.54 -17.53
N LEU A 665 -6.34 30.68 -16.79
CA LEU A 665 -6.77 29.78 -15.73
C LEU A 665 -8.06 29.05 -16.13
N GLY A 666 -8.05 27.72 -16.02
CA GLY A 666 -9.25 26.89 -16.06
C GLY A 666 -9.82 26.70 -14.66
N PHE A 667 -11.09 27.05 -14.46
CA PHE A 667 -11.78 26.90 -13.18
C PHE A 667 -12.63 25.64 -13.17
N THR A 668 -12.12 24.56 -12.57
CA THR A 668 -12.93 23.38 -12.29
C THR A 668 -13.87 23.64 -11.12
N PHE A 669 -15.15 23.61 -11.44
CA PHE A 669 -16.24 23.94 -10.54
C PHE A 669 -17.33 22.88 -10.67
N SER A 670 -17.08 21.71 -10.06
CA SER A 670 -17.97 20.55 -10.14
C SER A 670 -19.22 20.69 -9.26
N PHE A 671 -20.08 21.66 -9.61
CA PHE A 671 -21.40 21.90 -9.05
C PHE A 671 -22.41 22.09 -10.20
N PRO A 672 -23.72 21.88 -9.97
CA PRO A 672 -24.74 22.13 -10.99
C PRO A 672 -24.73 23.60 -11.46
N VAL A 673 -24.32 23.82 -12.72
CA VAL A 673 -24.20 25.14 -13.35
C VAL A 673 -24.90 25.16 -14.70
N GLU A 674 -25.64 26.23 -14.97
CA GLU A 674 -26.11 26.58 -16.31
C GLU A 674 -24.97 27.27 -17.05
N GLN A 675 -24.20 26.51 -17.83
CA GLN A 675 -23.11 27.05 -18.63
C GLN A 675 -23.66 27.76 -19.88
N VAL A 676 -23.25 29.02 -20.09
CA VAL A 676 -23.73 29.89 -21.17
C VAL A 676 -22.58 30.48 -22.02
N GLY A 677 -21.36 30.03 -21.77
CA GLY A 677 -20.15 30.32 -22.54
C GLY A 677 -18.96 29.53 -21.98
N ILE A 678 -17.84 29.49 -22.70
CA ILE A 678 -16.67 28.69 -22.28
C ILE A 678 -16.11 29.16 -20.93
N ASN A 679 -16.23 30.45 -20.60
CA ASN A 679 -15.78 31.06 -19.35
C ASN A 679 -16.94 31.66 -18.51
N LYS A 680 -18.17 31.14 -18.67
CA LYS A 680 -19.36 31.74 -18.05
C LYS A 680 -20.42 30.72 -17.68
N GLY A 681 -20.87 30.72 -16.43
CA GLY A 681 -21.97 29.84 -16.01
C GLY A 681 -22.60 30.21 -14.67
N ASN A 682 -23.94 30.14 -14.63
CA ASN A 682 -24.75 30.51 -13.48
C ASN A 682 -24.90 29.33 -12.51
N LEU A 683 -24.56 29.48 -11.23
CA LEU A 683 -24.79 28.42 -10.23
C LEU A 683 -26.29 28.11 -10.08
N ILE A 684 -26.70 26.87 -10.36
CA ILE A 684 -28.09 26.43 -10.21
C ILE A 684 -28.41 26.15 -8.73
N ARG A 685 -27.50 25.45 -8.04
CA ARG A 685 -27.61 25.11 -6.61
C ARG A 685 -26.28 24.59 -6.07
N TRP A 686 -26.03 24.81 -4.79
CA TRP A 686 -24.91 24.18 -4.10
C TRP A 686 -25.14 22.69 -3.85
N THR A 687 -24.04 21.98 -3.63
CA THR A 687 -23.97 20.55 -3.24
C THR A 687 -22.74 20.39 -2.32
N LYS A 688 -22.34 19.15 -1.98
CA LYS A 688 -21.07 18.86 -1.29
C LYS A 688 -20.86 19.61 0.05
N GLY A 689 -21.95 19.94 0.74
CA GLY A 689 -21.92 20.65 2.03
C GLY A 689 -21.80 22.18 1.96
N PHE A 690 -21.83 22.78 0.77
CA PHE A 690 -21.92 24.24 0.62
C PHE A 690 -23.38 24.73 0.75
N ASP A 691 -23.57 25.91 1.34
CA ASP A 691 -24.86 26.61 1.43
C ASP A 691 -24.65 28.14 1.45
N ILE A 692 -24.24 28.71 0.31
CA ILE A 692 -24.06 30.16 0.13
C ILE A 692 -25.15 30.68 -0.78
N ALA A 693 -26.32 31.00 -0.22
CA ALA A 693 -27.50 31.43 -0.98
C ALA A 693 -27.22 32.62 -1.93
N ASP A 694 -26.35 33.54 -1.52
CA ASP A 694 -25.94 34.70 -2.31
C ASP A 694 -25.18 34.34 -3.61
N ALA A 695 -24.62 33.13 -3.76
CA ALA A 695 -23.97 32.71 -5.00
C ALA A 695 -24.95 32.15 -6.05
N VAL A 696 -26.17 31.77 -5.65
CA VAL A 696 -27.12 31.07 -6.54
C VAL A 696 -27.65 32.03 -7.60
N GLY A 697 -27.67 31.58 -8.86
CA GLY A 697 -28.02 32.38 -10.04
C GLY A 697 -26.93 33.35 -10.51
N LYS A 698 -25.78 33.44 -9.82
CA LYS A 698 -24.64 34.28 -10.25
C LYS A 698 -23.63 33.50 -11.08
N ASP A 699 -22.93 34.22 -11.96
CA ASP A 699 -21.84 33.73 -12.78
C ASP A 699 -20.57 33.48 -11.95
N VAL A 700 -20.20 32.21 -11.77
CA VAL A 700 -19.12 31.82 -10.84
C VAL A 700 -17.73 32.17 -11.36
N CYS A 701 -17.54 32.26 -12.68
CA CYS A 701 -16.29 32.72 -13.27
C CYS A 701 -16.06 34.21 -13.00
N LYS A 702 -17.12 35.03 -13.11
CA LYS A 702 -17.06 36.44 -12.74
C LYS A 702 -16.81 36.63 -11.24
N LEU A 703 -17.46 35.85 -10.37
CA LEU A 703 -17.21 35.93 -8.92
C LEU A 703 -15.75 35.64 -8.54
N LEU A 704 -15.08 34.74 -9.26
CA LEU A 704 -13.64 34.48 -9.06
C LEU A 704 -12.77 35.59 -9.69
N GLN A 705 -13.09 36.05 -10.91
CA GLN A 705 -12.32 37.10 -11.58
C GLN A 705 -12.37 38.44 -10.82
N ASP A 706 -13.52 38.83 -10.28
CA ASP A 706 -13.69 40.10 -9.56
C ASP A 706 -12.77 40.19 -8.31
N GLU A 707 -12.53 39.07 -7.63
CA GLU A 707 -11.60 39.01 -6.48
C GLU A 707 -10.13 38.84 -6.91
N ILE A 708 -9.85 38.15 -8.03
CA ILE A 708 -8.52 38.10 -8.66
C ILE A 708 -8.06 39.50 -9.11
N ASP A 709 -8.98 40.27 -9.70
CA ASP A 709 -8.77 41.64 -10.15
C ASP A 709 -8.60 42.59 -8.96
N ALA A 710 -9.33 42.38 -7.86
CA ALA A 710 -9.17 43.12 -6.60
C ALA A 710 -7.79 42.88 -5.95
N LEU A 711 -7.23 41.66 -6.07
CA LEU A 711 -5.85 41.35 -5.68
C LEU A 711 -4.82 41.71 -6.78
N HIS A 712 -5.25 42.31 -7.89
CA HIS A 712 -4.42 42.80 -8.99
C HIS A 712 -3.52 41.74 -9.65
N LEU A 713 -3.90 40.45 -9.63
CA LEU A 713 -3.05 39.36 -10.12
C LEU A 713 -2.96 39.32 -11.67
N PRO A 714 -1.89 38.77 -12.27
CA PRO A 714 -1.80 38.51 -13.71
C PRO A 714 -2.54 37.22 -14.11
N VAL A 715 -3.82 37.10 -13.78
CA VAL A 715 -4.60 35.86 -14.02
C VAL A 715 -5.95 36.17 -14.66
N ARG A 716 -6.32 35.41 -15.68
CA ARG A 716 -7.63 35.46 -16.35
C ARG A 716 -8.33 34.11 -16.22
N VAL A 717 -9.53 34.10 -15.66
CA VAL A 717 -10.46 32.95 -15.69
C VAL A 717 -10.91 32.75 -17.14
N ALA A 718 -10.18 31.90 -17.85
CA ALA A 718 -10.30 31.68 -19.29
C ALA A 718 -11.32 30.57 -19.61
N ALA A 719 -11.61 29.67 -18.67
CA ALA A 719 -12.62 28.64 -18.84
C ALA A 719 -13.32 28.26 -17.52
N LEU A 720 -14.58 27.84 -17.64
CA LEU A 720 -15.34 27.09 -16.65
C LEU A 720 -15.31 25.61 -17.04
N VAL A 721 -15.04 24.74 -16.07
CA VAL A 721 -14.75 23.32 -16.32
C VAL A 721 -15.56 22.43 -15.39
N ASN A 722 -16.19 21.40 -15.95
CA ASN A 722 -16.71 20.25 -15.21
C ASN A 722 -15.65 19.13 -15.23
N ASP A 723 -15.54 18.37 -14.14
CA ASP A 723 -14.54 17.30 -13.99
C ASP A 723 -14.52 16.31 -15.17
N THR A 724 -15.67 15.79 -15.62
CA THR A 724 -15.75 14.86 -16.76
C THR A 724 -15.18 15.42 -18.07
N VAL A 725 -15.36 16.72 -18.32
CA VAL A 725 -14.82 17.45 -19.47
C VAL A 725 -13.30 17.54 -19.34
N GLY A 726 -12.81 17.82 -18.12
CA GLY A 726 -11.40 17.78 -17.80
C GLY A 726 -10.78 16.39 -18.00
N THR A 727 -11.45 15.32 -17.56
CA THR A 727 -11.06 13.92 -17.74
C THR A 727 -10.91 13.56 -19.23
N LEU A 728 -11.83 13.99 -20.09
CA LEU A 728 -11.71 13.82 -21.55
C LEU A 728 -10.46 14.52 -22.09
N MET A 729 -10.29 15.80 -21.74
CA MET A 729 -9.22 16.65 -22.27
C MET A 729 -7.83 16.17 -21.81
N ALA A 730 -7.68 15.82 -20.53
CA ALA A 730 -6.46 15.25 -19.97
C ALA A 730 -6.12 13.89 -20.60
N ARG A 731 -7.13 13.04 -20.87
CA ARG A 731 -6.93 11.80 -21.61
C ARG A 731 -6.44 12.09 -23.02
N SER A 732 -7.10 12.95 -23.79
CA SER A 732 -6.77 13.15 -25.21
C SER A 732 -5.39 13.80 -25.42
N TYR A 733 -4.90 14.60 -24.47
CA TYR A 733 -3.52 15.09 -24.50
C TYR A 733 -2.47 14.01 -24.17
N THR A 734 -2.84 12.95 -23.44
CA THR A 734 -1.92 11.89 -22.98
C THR A 734 -2.10 10.54 -23.68
N SER A 735 -3.07 10.44 -24.60
CA SER A 735 -3.44 9.17 -25.22
C SER A 735 -2.44 8.76 -26.31
N PRO A 736 -1.98 7.49 -26.33
CA PRO A 736 -1.08 7.02 -27.39
C PRO A 736 -1.88 6.83 -28.70
N GLY A 737 -1.70 7.75 -29.65
CA GLY A 737 -2.30 7.66 -30.99
C GLY A 737 -2.42 9.01 -31.70
N LYS A 738 -3.16 9.02 -32.82
CA LYS A 738 -3.67 10.26 -33.47
C LYS A 738 -5.17 10.45 -33.26
N THR A 739 -5.83 9.46 -32.67
CA THR A 739 -7.26 9.41 -32.39
C THR A 739 -7.57 10.17 -31.09
N GLY A 740 -8.31 11.29 -31.20
CA GLY A 740 -8.76 12.02 -30.01
C GLY A 740 -9.77 11.22 -29.18
N THR A 741 -9.75 11.43 -27.87
CA THR A 741 -10.63 10.74 -26.92
C THR A 741 -12.10 11.12 -27.14
N LEU A 742 -12.99 10.13 -27.20
CA LEU A 742 -14.42 10.31 -27.43
C LEU A 742 -15.18 10.74 -26.18
N LEU A 743 -14.85 10.16 -25.03
CA LEU A 743 -15.58 10.24 -23.77
C LEU A 743 -14.61 10.36 -22.59
N GLY A 744 -14.88 11.28 -21.66
CA GLY A 744 -14.32 11.31 -20.30
C GLY A 744 -15.41 10.94 -19.30
N ALA A 745 -15.20 9.90 -18.49
CA ALA A 745 -16.21 9.38 -17.56
C ALA A 745 -15.68 9.28 -16.13
N ILE A 746 -16.52 9.63 -15.15
CA ILE A 746 -16.24 9.50 -13.72
C ILE A 746 -17.03 8.31 -13.14
N PHE A 747 -16.31 7.42 -12.47
CA PHE A 747 -16.86 6.33 -11.66
C PHE A 747 -16.23 6.36 -10.27
N GLY A 748 -16.72 7.25 -9.41
CA GLY A 748 -16.19 7.49 -8.06
C GLY A 748 -17.30 7.72 -7.05
N THR A 749 -17.17 8.74 -6.20
CA THR A 749 -18.23 9.15 -5.24
C THR A 749 -19.54 9.50 -5.95
N GLY A 750 -19.47 10.11 -7.13
CA GLY A 750 -20.59 10.25 -8.07
C GLY A 750 -20.31 9.52 -9.38
N THR A 751 -21.23 9.62 -10.35
CA THR A 751 -20.95 9.24 -11.74
C THR A 751 -21.59 10.17 -12.75
N ASN A 752 -20.77 10.57 -13.72
CA ASN A 752 -21.15 11.42 -14.85
C ASN A 752 -20.15 11.16 -16.00
N GLY A 753 -20.44 11.67 -17.19
CA GLY A 753 -19.48 11.70 -18.30
C GLY A 753 -19.73 12.84 -19.27
N ALA A 754 -18.69 13.23 -20.00
CA ALA A 754 -18.75 14.19 -21.09
C ALA A 754 -18.14 13.61 -22.36
N TYR A 755 -18.69 13.93 -23.52
CA TYR A 755 -18.29 13.32 -24.80
C TYR A 755 -18.34 14.30 -25.97
N VAL A 756 -17.62 13.96 -27.05
CA VAL A 756 -17.58 14.75 -28.29
C VAL A 756 -18.81 14.43 -29.17
N GLU A 757 -19.62 15.45 -29.46
CA GLU A 757 -20.80 15.35 -30.35
C GLU A 757 -20.73 16.38 -31.48
N LYS A 758 -21.37 16.07 -32.62
CA LYS A 758 -21.48 16.98 -33.76
C LYS A 758 -22.45 18.13 -33.45
N LEU A 759 -22.03 19.37 -33.71
CA LEU A 759 -22.82 20.58 -33.48
C LEU A 759 -24.22 20.51 -34.11
N ASP A 760 -24.33 19.93 -35.32
CA ASP A 760 -25.58 19.76 -36.06
C ASP A 760 -26.65 18.92 -35.34
N LYS A 761 -26.28 18.10 -34.34
CA LYS A 761 -27.26 17.39 -33.51
C LYS A 761 -27.82 18.24 -32.36
N VAL A 762 -27.12 19.29 -31.93
CA VAL A 762 -27.38 20.00 -30.67
C VAL A 762 -28.46 21.10 -30.87
N LYS A 763 -29.63 20.70 -31.40
CA LYS A 763 -30.74 21.56 -31.86
C LYS A 763 -31.30 22.53 -30.82
N LYS A 764 -30.94 22.39 -29.53
CA LYS A 764 -31.28 23.35 -28.48
C LYS A 764 -30.40 24.61 -28.47
N LEU A 765 -29.19 24.58 -29.04
CA LEU A 765 -28.32 25.76 -29.15
C LEU A 765 -28.89 26.80 -30.14
N ASP A 766 -29.43 26.35 -31.27
CA ASP A 766 -30.00 27.22 -32.32
C ASP A 766 -31.16 28.11 -31.81
N LYS A 767 -31.84 27.68 -30.74
CA LYS A 767 -32.96 28.41 -30.13
C LYS A 767 -32.52 29.58 -29.26
N ASN A 768 -31.24 29.62 -28.87
CA ASN A 768 -30.70 30.55 -27.86
C ASN A 768 -29.77 31.63 -28.45
N ASN A 769 -29.57 31.67 -29.78
CA ASN A 769 -28.66 32.63 -30.46
C ASN A 769 -27.25 32.70 -29.84
N ALA A 770 -26.74 31.57 -29.33
CA ALA A 770 -25.44 31.53 -28.68
C ALA A 770 -24.30 31.68 -29.70
N ASN A 771 -23.34 32.58 -29.42
CA ASN A 771 -22.15 32.73 -30.25
C ASN A 771 -21.19 31.55 -29.99
N VAL A 772 -21.35 30.50 -30.80
CA VAL A 772 -20.62 29.24 -30.69
C VAL A 772 -19.66 29.13 -31.87
N ASP A 773 -18.38 28.85 -31.59
CA ASP A 773 -17.41 28.51 -32.63
C ASP A 773 -17.87 27.27 -33.42
N LYS A 774 -17.75 27.32 -34.74
CA LYS A 774 -18.13 26.24 -35.65
C LYS A 774 -16.95 25.71 -36.48
N THR A 775 -15.70 26.08 -36.17
CA THR A 775 -14.51 25.70 -36.95
C THR A 775 -14.28 24.19 -37.05
N THR A 776 -14.60 23.43 -36.00
CA THR A 776 -14.41 21.97 -35.93
C THR A 776 -15.64 21.17 -36.34
N GLY A 777 -16.84 21.74 -36.23
CA GLY A 777 -18.11 21.01 -36.36
C GLY A 777 -18.48 20.12 -35.17
N GLU A 778 -17.66 20.06 -34.11
CA GLU A 778 -17.87 19.24 -32.91
C GLU A 778 -17.85 20.10 -31.63
N MET A 779 -18.51 19.65 -30.56
CA MET A 779 -18.46 20.23 -29.21
C MET A 779 -18.48 19.13 -28.16
N ILE A 780 -17.77 19.32 -27.05
CA ILE A 780 -17.91 18.45 -25.87
C ILE A 780 -19.24 18.78 -25.15
N LEU A 781 -20.04 17.76 -24.86
CA LEU A 781 -21.26 17.87 -24.05
C LEU A 781 -21.07 17.15 -22.72
N ASN A 782 -21.39 17.82 -21.61
CA ASN A 782 -21.50 17.19 -20.29
C ASN A 782 -22.89 16.54 -20.18
N THR A 783 -22.98 15.22 -20.02
CA THR A 783 -24.27 14.52 -20.04
C THR A 783 -25.14 14.80 -18.81
N GLU A 784 -24.52 14.97 -17.64
CA GLU A 784 -25.15 14.84 -16.31
C GLU A 784 -25.95 13.52 -16.16
N TRP A 785 -25.37 12.40 -16.65
CA TRP A 785 -26.09 11.13 -16.80
C TRP A 785 -26.59 10.49 -15.49
N GLY A 786 -26.16 10.97 -14.32
CA GLY A 786 -26.61 10.43 -13.02
C GLY A 786 -28.15 10.46 -12.84
N SER A 787 -28.82 11.34 -13.57
CA SER A 787 -30.28 11.52 -13.62
C SER A 787 -31.01 10.70 -14.71
N PHE A 788 -30.29 9.86 -15.46
CA PHE A 788 -30.88 8.90 -16.41
C PHE A 788 -31.95 8.03 -15.75
N ASP A 789 -33.09 7.88 -16.44
CA ASP A 789 -34.22 7.03 -16.04
C ASP A 789 -34.67 7.21 -14.58
N ASN A 790 -34.76 8.47 -14.11
CA ASN A 790 -35.39 8.81 -12.83
C ASN A 790 -36.81 8.20 -12.68
N GLN A 791 -37.51 7.95 -13.79
CA GLN A 791 -38.81 7.29 -13.85
C GLN A 791 -38.79 5.75 -13.70
N LEU A 792 -37.62 5.11 -13.59
CA LEU A 792 -37.41 3.66 -13.42
C LEU A 792 -38.14 2.79 -14.48
N SER A 793 -38.03 3.19 -15.75
CA SER A 793 -38.59 2.45 -16.90
C SER A 793 -37.70 1.30 -17.40
N VAL A 794 -36.39 1.34 -17.12
CA VAL A 794 -35.41 0.33 -17.51
C VAL A 794 -34.42 -0.05 -16.40
N LEU A 795 -34.15 0.83 -15.44
CA LEU A 795 -33.22 0.54 -14.34
C LEU A 795 -33.75 -0.54 -13.39
N PRO A 796 -32.87 -1.38 -12.81
CA PRO A 796 -33.27 -2.38 -11.83
C PRO A 796 -33.74 -1.72 -10.52
N SER A 797 -34.60 -2.38 -9.76
CA SER A 797 -35.09 -1.89 -8.46
C SER A 797 -35.17 -3.05 -7.48
N THR A 798 -34.34 -3.00 -6.45
CA THR A 798 -34.40 -3.89 -5.27
C THR A 798 -35.08 -3.18 -4.09
N PRO A 799 -35.52 -3.91 -3.06
CA PRO A 799 -35.99 -3.30 -1.81
C PRO A 799 -34.96 -2.33 -1.19
N TYR A 800 -33.67 -2.65 -1.36
CA TYR A 800 -32.53 -1.88 -0.85
C TYR A 800 -32.36 -0.56 -1.62
N ASP A 801 -32.42 -0.57 -2.96
CA ASP A 801 -32.37 0.67 -3.77
C ASP A 801 -33.52 1.62 -3.42
N ASN A 802 -34.72 1.08 -3.20
CA ASN A 802 -35.92 1.85 -2.89
C ASN A 802 -35.90 2.41 -1.46
N SER A 803 -35.27 1.70 -0.52
CA SER A 803 -35.06 2.16 0.85
C SER A 803 -34.01 3.28 0.89
N LEU A 804 -32.88 3.09 0.19
CA LEU A 804 -31.84 4.09 0.03
C LEU A 804 -32.39 5.38 -0.59
N ASP A 805 -33.12 5.28 -1.73
CA ASP A 805 -33.66 6.45 -2.43
C ASP A 805 -34.53 7.32 -1.51
N LYS A 806 -35.43 6.67 -0.78
CA LYS A 806 -36.37 7.28 0.17
C LYS A 806 -35.68 7.98 1.35
N GLU A 807 -34.52 7.49 1.78
CA GLU A 807 -33.73 8.10 2.87
C GLU A 807 -32.70 9.13 2.37
N THR A 808 -32.49 9.27 1.05
CA THR A 808 -31.67 10.36 0.51
C THR A 808 -32.38 11.72 0.58
N PRO A 809 -31.65 12.85 0.62
CA PRO A 809 -32.25 14.20 0.60
C PRO A 809 -33.02 14.56 -0.68
N ASN A 810 -32.91 13.75 -1.75
CA ASN A 810 -33.60 13.98 -3.02
C ASN A 810 -34.17 12.65 -3.57
N PRO A 811 -35.27 12.12 -3.01
CA PRO A 811 -35.89 10.88 -3.50
C PRO A 811 -36.39 11.02 -4.95
N GLY A 812 -36.31 9.94 -5.74
CA GLY A 812 -36.72 9.93 -7.15
C GLY A 812 -35.82 10.71 -8.12
N ILE A 813 -34.67 11.20 -7.68
CA ILE A 813 -33.68 11.95 -8.49
C ILE A 813 -32.30 11.30 -8.35
N GLN A 814 -31.46 11.39 -9.38
CA GLN A 814 -30.15 10.72 -9.47
C GLN A 814 -30.25 9.18 -9.47
N MET A 815 -31.29 8.62 -10.09
CA MET A 815 -31.60 7.19 -9.95
C MET A 815 -30.57 6.25 -10.60
N PHE A 816 -29.87 6.69 -11.65
CA PHE A 816 -28.75 5.94 -12.24
C PHE A 816 -27.51 6.01 -11.36
N GLU A 817 -27.15 7.20 -10.89
CA GLU A 817 -26.00 7.42 -10.01
C GLU A 817 -26.12 6.64 -8.69
N LYS A 818 -27.31 6.62 -8.07
CA LYS A 818 -27.64 5.83 -6.87
C LYS A 818 -27.40 4.32 -7.01
N ARG A 819 -27.27 3.80 -8.23
CA ARG A 819 -27.03 2.37 -8.52
C ARG A 819 -25.60 2.04 -8.92
N ILE A 820 -24.76 3.06 -9.15
CA ILE A 820 -23.38 2.93 -9.62
C ILE A 820 -22.38 3.47 -8.60
N SER A 821 -22.59 4.67 -8.05
CA SER A 821 -21.50 5.42 -7.45
C SER A 821 -21.11 4.93 -6.05
N GLY A 822 -19.83 5.09 -5.72
CA GLY A 822 -19.21 4.65 -4.47
C GLY A 822 -19.69 5.40 -3.23
N MET A 823 -20.56 6.40 -3.36
CA MET A 823 -21.32 6.94 -2.23
C MET A 823 -22.44 5.99 -1.77
N PHE A 824 -23.03 5.20 -2.69
CA PHE A 824 -24.25 4.46 -2.45
C PHE A 824 -24.07 2.94 -2.34
N LEU A 825 -23.06 2.35 -3.01
CA LEU A 825 -22.91 0.88 -3.02
C LEU A 825 -22.72 0.27 -1.63
N GLY A 826 -21.92 0.91 -0.75
CA GLY A 826 -21.77 0.51 0.65
C GLY A 826 -23.10 0.51 1.42
N GLU A 827 -23.91 1.56 1.29
CA GLU A 827 -25.22 1.66 1.95
C GLU A 827 -26.21 0.60 1.44
N ILE A 828 -26.15 0.24 0.15
CA ILE A 828 -26.94 -0.87 -0.43
C ILE A 828 -26.53 -2.22 0.21
N LEU A 829 -25.23 -2.47 0.38
CA LEU A 829 -24.74 -3.66 1.09
C LEU A 829 -25.16 -3.65 2.57
N ARG A 830 -25.11 -2.49 3.24
CA ARG A 830 -25.56 -2.32 4.64
C ARG A 830 -27.03 -2.69 4.79
N LEU A 831 -27.88 -2.17 3.89
CA LEU A 831 -29.32 -2.43 3.90
C LEU A 831 -29.61 -3.92 3.69
N ALA A 832 -28.92 -4.58 2.76
CA ALA A 832 -29.05 -6.02 2.53
C ALA A 832 -28.62 -6.88 3.75
N ILE A 833 -27.47 -6.56 4.36
CA ILE A 833 -26.99 -7.23 5.59
C ILE A 833 -27.99 -7.03 6.74
N VAL A 834 -28.44 -5.79 6.97
CA VAL A 834 -29.35 -5.45 8.06
C VAL A 834 -30.72 -6.10 7.90
N ASP A 835 -31.20 -6.28 6.67
CA ASP A 835 -32.45 -6.99 6.39
C ASP A 835 -32.32 -8.50 6.70
N MET A 836 -31.28 -9.15 6.18
CA MET A 836 -30.98 -10.56 6.46
C MET A 836 -30.81 -10.87 7.96
N VAL A 837 -30.18 -9.98 8.72
CA VAL A 837 -30.02 -10.09 10.19
C VAL A 837 -31.37 -9.89 10.92
N LYS A 838 -32.20 -8.95 10.46
CA LYS A 838 -33.53 -8.70 11.06
C LYS A 838 -34.51 -9.84 10.83
N GLU A 839 -34.49 -10.47 9.66
CA GLU A 839 -35.40 -11.57 9.32
C GLU A 839 -35.18 -12.82 10.18
N ARG A 840 -33.95 -13.06 10.68
CA ARG A 840 -33.54 -14.21 11.51
C ARG A 840 -33.81 -15.62 10.94
N LYS A 841 -34.34 -15.75 9.72
CA LYS A 841 -34.53 -17.03 9.00
C LYS A 841 -33.21 -17.66 8.53
N THR A 842 -32.11 -16.91 8.61
CA THR A 842 -30.99 -16.96 7.67
C THR A 842 -29.68 -17.43 8.31
N GLY A 843 -29.51 -17.25 9.63
CA GLY A 843 -28.26 -17.55 10.34
C GLY A 843 -27.18 -16.48 10.25
N LEU A 844 -27.35 -15.41 9.45
CA LEU A 844 -26.32 -14.39 9.24
C LEU A 844 -25.98 -13.66 10.55
N PHE A 845 -24.71 -13.74 10.96
CA PHE A 845 -24.17 -13.20 12.21
C PHE A 845 -24.92 -13.68 13.47
N SER A 846 -25.47 -14.89 13.44
CA SER A 846 -26.21 -15.46 14.59
C SER A 846 -25.92 -16.95 14.78
N ASP A 847 -25.33 -17.30 15.91
CA ASP A 847 -25.15 -18.68 16.37
C ASP A 847 -25.81 -18.92 17.73
N ASP A 848 -26.34 -20.13 17.96
CA ASP A 848 -26.99 -20.48 19.23
C ASP A 848 -25.98 -20.67 20.37
N ASN A 849 -24.73 -21.01 20.04
CA ASN A 849 -23.65 -21.29 20.98
C ASN A 849 -22.29 -21.40 20.26
N SER A 850 -21.21 -21.26 21.03
CA SER A 850 -19.81 -21.28 20.59
C SER A 850 -19.27 -22.62 20.04
N SER A 851 -20.12 -23.56 19.60
CA SER A 851 -19.73 -24.74 18.82
C SER A 851 -20.27 -24.75 17.38
N SER A 852 -21.10 -23.76 17.02
CA SER A 852 -21.74 -23.67 15.69
C SER A 852 -20.87 -23.02 14.60
N ASN A 853 -19.70 -22.47 14.95
CA ASN A 853 -18.79 -21.80 14.01
C ASN A 853 -17.32 -22.24 14.18
N ASP A 854 -16.50 -21.89 13.19
CA ASP A 854 -15.07 -22.21 13.09
C ASP A 854 -14.18 -21.41 14.06
N VAL A 855 -14.71 -20.34 14.66
CA VAL A 855 -14.02 -19.54 15.70
C VAL A 855 -14.11 -20.20 17.07
N HIS A 856 -15.13 -21.06 17.27
CA HIS A 856 -15.52 -21.60 18.58
C HIS A 856 -15.81 -20.52 19.63
N SER A 857 -16.46 -19.43 19.19
CA SER A 857 -16.86 -18.28 20.02
C SER A 857 -18.19 -17.74 19.52
N THR A 858 -19.08 -17.31 20.41
CA THR A 858 -20.38 -16.74 20.01
C THR A 858 -20.21 -15.50 19.15
N THR A 859 -20.82 -15.52 17.97
CA THR A 859 -20.89 -14.42 17.01
C THR A 859 -21.84 -13.35 17.55
N CYS A 860 -21.41 -12.10 17.60
CA CYS A 860 -22.28 -11.01 18.06
C CYS A 860 -21.99 -9.67 17.37
N ILE A 861 -23.07 -8.93 17.08
CA ILE A 861 -23.01 -7.56 16.59
C ILE A 861 -23.14 -6.62 17.80
N SER A 862 -22.17 -5.72 17.98
CA SER A 862 -22.23 -4.68 19.01
C SER A 862 -23.50 -3.82 18.88
N GLU A 863 -24.09 -3.40 20.01
CA GLU A 863 -25.16 -2.41 20.04
C GLU A 863 -24.71 -1.06 19.43
N SER A 864 -23.41 -0.74 19.50
CA SER A 864 -22.81 0.45 18.89
C SER A 864 -22.30 0.24 17.46
N SER A 865 -22.58 -0.91 16.83
CA SER A 865 -22.11 -1.24 15.48
C SER A 865 -22.52 -0.17 14.44
N PRO A 866 -21.60 0.28 13.57
CA PRO A 866 -21.92 1.11 12.42
C PRO A 866 -22.98 0.50 11.48
N LEU A 867 -23.16 -0.83 11.46
CA LEU A 867 -24.19 -1.48 10.65
C LEU A 867 -25.61 -0.98 10.97
N TRP A 868 -25.87 -0.57 12.22
CA TRP A 868 -27.16 -0.02 12.63
C TRP A 868 -27.39 1.44 12.19
N GLN A 869 -26.33 2.14 11.77
CA GLN A 869 -26.37 3.55 11.41
C GLN A 869 -26.45 3.72 9.88
N PRO A 870 -27.34 4.57 9.33
CA PRO A 870 -27.31 4.93 7.91
C PRO A 870 -25.94 5.50 7.52
N TRP A 871 -25.42 5.08 6.37
CA TRP A 871 -24.06 5.40 5.87
C TRP A 871 -22.91 4.86 6.73
N GLY A 872 -23.19 4.00 7.72
CA GLY A 872 -22.17 3.42 8.60
C GLY A 872 -21.31 2.34 7.95
N LEU A 873 -21.54 1.98 6.69
CA LEU A 873 -20.75 1.05 5.88
C LEU A 873 -20.49 1.67 4.51
N ASP A 874 -19.22 1.83 4.16
CA ASP A 874 -18.79 2.47 2.92
C ASP A 874 -18.36 1.48 1.82
N THR A 875 -18.18 1.99 0.60
CA THR A 875 -17.81 1.14 -0.54
C THR A 875 -16.39 0.56 -0.44
N SER A 876 -15.53 1.01 0.48
CA SER A 876 -14.21 0.39 0.72
C SER A 876 -14.36 -1.00 1.34
N PHE A 877 -15.31 -1.20 2.27
CA PHE A 877 -15.61 -2.55 2.78
C PHE A 877 -16.18 -3.46 1.69
N LEU A 878 -17.00 -2.91 0.78
CA LEU A 878 -17.53 -3.65 -0.37
C LEU A 878 -16.41 -4.10 -1.34
N SER A 879 -15.39 -3.25 -1.57
CA SER A 879 -14.15 -3.63 -2.27
C SER A 879 -13.34 -4.69 -1.52
N ILE A 880 -13.18 -4.55 -0.20
CA ILE A 880 -12.44 -5.49 0.65
C ILE A 880 -13.10 -6.87 0.62
N ALA A 881 -14.41 -6.95 0.87
CA ALA A 881 -15.16 -8.21 0.86
C ALA A 881 -15.10 -8.91 -0.52
N HIS A 882 -15.23 -8.15 -1.62
CA HIS A 882 -15.11 -8.73 -2.96
C HIS A 882 -13.69 -9.22 -3.27
N GLY A 883 -12.66 -8.44 -2.88
CA GLY A 883 -11.25 -8.73 -3.16
C GLY A 883 -10.60 -9.78 -2.25
N ASP A 884 -11.18 -10.08 -1.09
CA ASP A 884 -10.61 -11.01 -0.10
C ASP A 884 -10.63 -12.46 -0.61
N ASN A 885 -9.48 -12.92 -1.09
CA ASN A 885 -9.26 -14.31 -1.51
C ASN A 885 -8.40 -15.10 -0.49
N SER A 886 -8.36 -14.65 0.76
CA SER A 886 -7.69 -15.38 1.85
C SER A 886 -8.51 -16.58 2.33
N ALA A 887 -7.84 -17.60 2.86
CA ALA A 887 -8.49 -18.79 3.38
C ALA A 887 -9.47 -18.43 4.52
N GLY A 888 -10.73 -18.83 4.37
CA GLY A 888 -11.80 -18.52 5.32
C GLY A 888 -12.18 -17.03 5.41
N PHE A 889 -11.89 -16.24 4.36
CA PHE A 889 -12.23 -14.80 4.23
C PHE A 889 -11.76 -13.96 5.42
N LYS A 890 -10.51 -14.16 5.81
CA LYS A 890 -9.89 -13.60 7.01
C LYS A 890 -9.87 -12.07 7.01
N VAL A 891 -9.64 -11.40 5.88
CA VAL A 891 -9.57 -9.94 5.82
C VAL A 891 -10.96 -9.33 6.03
N THR A 892 -11.97 -9.93 5.40
CA THR A 892 -13.39 -9.58 5.56
C THR A 892 -13.81 -9.72 7.01
N ARG A 893 -13.47 -10.84 7.66
CA ARG A 893 -13.78 -11.12 9.07
C ARG A 893 -13.04 -10.20 10.04
N GLN A 894 -11.76 -9.91 9.79
CA GLN A 894 -11.00 -8.96 10.60
C GLN A 894 -11.54 -7.53 10.50
N THR A 895 -12.04 -7.13 9.33
CA THR A 895 -12.68 -5.82 9.13
C THR A 895 -14.07 -5.78 9.78
N LEU A 896 -14.87 -6.85 9.63
CA LEU A 896 -16.16 -7.02 10.31
C LEU A 896 -16.04 -6.90 11.83
N ASP A 897 -15.04 -7.56 12.43
CA ASP A 897 -14.75 -7.51 13.86
C ASP A 897 -14.28 -6.10 14.29
N LYS A 898 -13.16 -5.63 13.71
CA LYS A 898 -12.48 -4.39 14.13
C LYS A 898 -13.25 -3.11 13.83
N ASP A 899 -13.79 -3.00 12.62
CA ASP A 899 -14.32 -1.73 12.09
C ASP A 899 -15.86 -1.70 12.11
N TYR A 900 -16.52 -2.87 12.12
CA TYR A 900 -17.98 -2.97 12.19
C TYR A 900 -18.51 -3.55 13.50
N GLY A 901 -17.66 -4.03 14.42
CA GLY A 901 -18.10 -4.58 15.71
C GLY A 901 -18.92 -5.87 15.59
N VAL A 902 -18.65 -6.69 14.57
CA VAL A 902 -19.24 -8.01 14.37
C VAL A 902 -18.22 -9.06 14.80
N HIS A 903 -18.16 -9.29 16.10
CA HIS A 903 -17.18 -10.17 16.73
C HIS A 903 -17.45 -11.64 16.37
N ALA A 904 -16.37 -12.40 16.15
CA ALA A 904 -16.42 -13.84 15.86
C ALA A 904 -17.34 -14.25 14.69
N ALA A 905 -17.43 -13.45 13.62
CA ALA A 905 -18.08 -13.85 12.37
C ALA A 905 -17.46 -15.15 11.81
N SER A 906 -18.29 -16.07 11.32
CA SER A 906 -17.86 -17.34 10.74
C SER A 906 -17.25 -17.19 9.34
N SER A 907 -16.69 -18.27 8.78
CA SER A 907 -16.24 -18.28 7.38
C SER A 907 -17.42 -18.13 6.41
N GLU A 908 -18.56 -18.71 6.77
CA GLU A 908 -19.81 -18.75 6.02
C GLU A 908 -20.54 -17.38 6.02
N ASP A 909 -20.51 -16.64 7.14
CA ASP A 909 -20.99 -15.25 7.20
C ASP A 909 -20.22 -14.36 6.21
N ALA A 910 -18.89 -14.53 6.16
CA ALA A 910 -18.03 -13.76 5.28
C ALA A 910 -18.15 -14.20 3.81
N GLU A 911 -18.42 -15.48 3.53
CA GLU A 911 -18.80 -15.97 2.19
C GLU A 911 -20.11 -15.30 1.72
N ALA A 912 -21.13 -15.22 2.60
CA ALA A 912 -22.40 -14.56 2.31
C ALA A 912 -22.24 -13.06 2.02
N VAL A 913 -21.50 -12.33 2.86
CA VAL A 913 -21.21 -10.90 2.65
C VAL A 913 -20.42 -10.68 1.36
N LYS A 914 -19.40 -11.51 1.07
CA LYS A 914 -18.62 -11.45 -0.17
C LYS A 914 -19.49 -11.67 -1.42
N LEU A 915 -20.40 -12.64 -1.37
CA LEU A 915 -21.30 -12.96 -2.50
C LEU A 915 -22.22 -11.78 -2.85
N ILE A 916 -22.82 -11.13 -1.84
CA ILE A 916 -23.68 -9.97 -2.03
C ILE A 916 -22.88 -8.75 -2.50
N ALA A 917 -21.70 -8.50 -1.89
CA ALA A 917 -20.79 -7.43 -2.32
C ALA A 917 -20.35 -7.59 -3.79
N ALA A 918 -20.03 -8.81 -4.22
CA ALA A 918 -19.68 -9.13 -5.61
C ALA A 918 -20.84 -8.83 -6.57
N ALA A 919 -22.07 -9.19 -6.20
CA ALA A 919 -23.25 -8.95 -7.02
C ALA A 919 -23.56 -7.44 -7.18
N ILE A 920 -23.49 -6.67 -6.08
CA ILE A 920 -23.67 -5.21 -6.11
C ILE A 920 -22.62 -4.53 -7.00
N GLY A 921 -21.33 -4.90 -6.85
CA GLY A 921 -20.24 -4.34 -7.67
C GLY A 921 -20.34 -4.70 -9.15
N LYS A 922 -20.65 -5.97 -9.47
CA LYS A 922 -20.89 -6.41 -10.85
C LYS A 922 -22.11 -5.71 -11.46
N ARG A 923 -23.17 -5.47 -10.70
CA ARG A 923 -24.33 -4.68 -11.13
C ARG A 923 -23.95 -3.25 -11.49
N ALA A 924 -23.19 -2.57 -10.62
CA ALA A 924 -22.71 -1.22 -10.84
C ALA A 924 -21.86 -1.11 -12.11
N ALA A 925 -20.89 -2.02 -12.31
CA ALA A 925 -20.05 -2.05 -13.50
C ALA A 925 -20.84 -2.33 -14.80
N ARG A 926 -21.80 -3.27 -14.76
CA ARG A 926 -22.67 -3.57 -15.92
C ARG A 926 -23.65 -2.42 -16.23
N LEU A 927 -23.97 -1.57 -15.25
CA LEU A 927 -24.69 -0.30 -15.45
C LEU A 927 -23.77 0.81 -16.01
N SER A 928 -22.52 0.94 -15.54
CA SER A 928 -21.52 1.84 -16.14
C SER A 928 -21.30 1.56 -17.63
N ALA A 929 -21.31 0.28 -18.02
CA ALA A 929 -21.22 -0.13 -19.42
C ALA A 929 -22.38 0.40 -20.29
N VAL A 930 -23.59 0.57 -19.74
CA VAL A 930 -24.75 1.11 -20.48
C VAL A 930 -24.47 2.53 -20.99
N ALA A 931 -23.96 3.41 -20.12
CA ALA A 931 -23.70 4.80 -20.46
C ALA A 931 -22.59 4.95 -21.51
N ILE A 932 -21.48 4.21 -21.33
CA ILE A 932 -20.37 4.21 -22.30
C ILE A 932 -20.84 3.68 -23.65
N ALA A 933 -21.54 2.54 -23.66
CA ALA A 933 -22.02 1.91 -24.89
C ALA A 933 -23.01 2.79 -25.66
N ALA A 934 -23.94 3.45 -24.96
CA ALA A 934 -24.90 4.36 -25.58
C ALA A 934 -24.22 5.51 -26.32
N ILE A 935 -23.17 6.12 -25.74
CA ILE A 935 -22.39 7.19 -26.38
C ILE A 935 -21.61 6.67 -27.59
N VAL A 936 -20.92 5.54 -27.45
CA VAL A 936 -20.12 4.93 -28.52
C VAL A 936 -21.00 4.54 -29.72
N LEU A 937 -22.23 4.09 -29.49
CA LEU A 937 -23.21 3.77 -30.53
C LEU A 937 -23.85 5.04 -31.14
N ALA A 938 -24.33 5.98 -30.33
CA ALA A 938 -25.04 7.17 -30.82
C ALA A 938 -24.13 8.15 -31.59
N THR A 939 -22.83 8.18 -31.30
CA THR A 939 -21.83 8.97 -32.04
C THR A 939 -21.39 8.30 -33.35
N ASP A 940 -21.80 7.05 -33.60
CA ASP A 940 -21.50 6.25 -34.79
C ASP A 940 -20.00 5.96 -35.02
N LYS A 941 -19.15 6.22 -34.02
CA LYS A 941 -17.68 6.09 -34.14
C LYS A 941 -17.23 4.61 -34.30
N LEU A 942 -18.08 3.63 -33.95
CA LEU A 942 -17.85 2.21 -34.27
C LEU A 942 -18.04 1.87 -35.75
N SER A 943 -18.99 2.52 -36.45
CA SER A 943 -19.42 2.15 -37.81
C SER A 943 -18.45 2.57 -38.92
N ALA A 944 -17.26 3.07 -38.56
CA ALA A 944 -16.30 3.67 -39.49
C ALA A 944 -14.96 2.91 -39.66
N PRO A 945 -14.93 1.57 -39.85
CA PRO A 945 -13.72 0.91 -40.34
C PRO A 945 -13.48 1.33 -41.81
N LYS A 946 -12.26 1.73 -42.14
CA LYS A 946 -11.88 2.13 -43.51
C LYS A 946 -11.39 0.94 -44.34
N ASP A 947 -10.76 -0.04 -43.70
CA ASP A 947 -10.16 -1.20 -44.37
C ASP A 947 -10.92 -2.49 -44.05
N ILE A 948 -11.68 -2.98 -45.04
CA ILE A 948 -12.52 -4.21 -44.96
C ILE A 948 -11.65 -5.49 -45.00
N ALA A 949 -10.31 -5.38 -44.95
CA ALA A 949 -9.37 -6.43 -45.35
C ALA A 949 -9.02 -7.47 -44.26
N THR A 950 -9.23 -7.18 -42.97
CA THR A 950 -8.75 -8.02 -41.85
C THR A 950 -9.87 -8.47 -40.92
N ALA A 951 -10.84 -9.24 -41.45
CA ALA A 951 -11.94 -9.79 -40.66
C ALA A 951 -11.53 -10.93 -39.69
N ASP A 952 -10.39 -11.59 -39.92
CA ASP A 952 -10.04 -12.90 -39.34
C ASP A 952 -8.74 -12.96 -38.49
N ASP A 953 -8.03 -11.85 -38.26
CA ASP A 953 -6.79 -11.88 -37.44
C ASP A 953 -6.66 -10.73 -36.42
N THR A 954 -5.70 -10.90 -35.52
CA THR A 954 -5.66 -10.45 -34.13
C THR A 954 -5.18 -9.01 -33.91
N THR A 955 -4.96 -8.24 -34.97
CA THR A 955 -4.40 -6.88 -34.89
C THR A 955 -5.43 -5.81 -35.24
N VAL A 956 -5.93 -5.11 -34.22
CA VAL A 956 -6.72 -3.88 -34.41
C VAL A 956 -5.77 -2.74 -34.78
N ASN A 957 -6.14 -1.91 -35.76
CA ASN A 957 -5.36 -0.73 -36.13
C ASN A 957 -5.49 0.37 -35.06
N GLU A 958 -4.36 0.91 -34.60
CA GLU A 958 -4.30 2.04 -33.65
C GLU A 958 -5.11 3.26 -34.15
N ASP A 959 -5.04 3.57 -35.45
CA ASP A 959 -5.78 4.69 -36.05
C ASP A 959 -7.31 4.44 -36.14
N GLU A 960 -7.82 3.26 -35.75
CA GLU A 960 -9.26 2.91 -35.69
C GLU A 960 -9.79 2.65 -34.25
N MET A 961 -8.96 2.91 -33.22
CA MET A 961 -9.35 2.77 -31.82
C MET A 961 -10.27 3.91 -31.35
N ILE A 962 -11.25 3.56 -30.53
CA ILE A 962 -12.12 4.51 -29.81
C ILE A 962 -11.57 4.64 -28.39
N ASP A 963 -10.91 5.77 -28.13
CA ASP A 963 -10.29 6.05 -26.84
C ASP A 963 -11.27 6.73 -25.86
N ILE A 964 -11.25 6.26 -24.61
CA ILE A 964 -12.16 6.67 -23.54
C ILE A 964 -11.35 6.87 -22.25
N GLY A 965 -11.37 8.10 -21.75
CA GLY A 965 -10.79 8.46 -20.46
C GLY A 965 -11.73 8.08 -19.32
N VAL A 966 -11.21 7.41 -18.30
CA VAL A 966 -11.97 7.11 -17.08
C VAL A 966 -11.17 7.53 -15.85
N ASP A 967 -11.87 7.99 -14.82
CA ASP A 967 -11.31 8.44 -13.54
C ASP A 967 -12.31 8.13 -12.41
N GLY A 968 -11.85 8.13 -11.16
CA GLY A 968 -12.66 7.85 -9.97
C GLY A 968 -12.40 6.49 -9.31
N SER A 969 -12.74 6.44 -8.01
CA SER A 969 -12.32 5.37 -7.10
C SER A 969 -12.88 3.98 -7.37
N LEU A 970 -13.97 3.83 -8.14
CA LEU A 970 -14.48 2.51 -8.51
C LEU A 970 -13.64 1.89 -9.62
N VAL A 971 -13.34 2.66 -10.67
CA VAL A 971 -12.57 2.13 -11.80
C VAL A 971 -11.08 1.99 -11.48
N GLU A 972 -10.54 2.78 -10.55
CA GLU A 972 -9.16 2.61 -10.05
C GLU A 972 -9.00 1.49 -8.99
N PHE A 973 -9.95 1.32 -8.07
CA PHE A 973 -9.74 0.48 -6.86
C PHE A 973 -10.76 -0.65 -6.63
N TYR A 974 -11.89 -0.71 -7.34
CA TYR A 974 -12.84 -1.81 -7.16
C TYR A 974 -12.38 -3.08 -7.92
N PRO A 975 -12.25 -4.25 -7.26
CA PRO A 975 -11.71 -5.44 -7.91
C PRO A 975 -12.52 -5.84 -9.16
N GLY A 976 -11.84 -5.90 -10.32
CA GLY A 976 -12.42 -6.38 -11.57
C GLY A 976 -13.40 -5.43 -12.27
N PHE A 977 -13.56 -4.18 -11.84
CA PHE A 977 -14.59 -3.26 -12.36
C PHE A 977 -14.56 -3.07 -13.89
N GLU A 978 -13.38 -2.81 -14.48
CA GLU A 978 -13.23 -2.73 -15.94
C GLU A 978 -13.54 -4.07 -16.63
N GLY A 979 -13.20 -5.20 -16.00
CA GLY A 979 -13.50 -6.54 -16.51
C GLY A 979 -15.00 -6.79 -16.66
N TYR A 980 -15.80 -6.38 -15.67
CA TYR A 980 -17.27 -6.47 -15.74
C TYR A 980 -17.88 -5.47 -16.75
N ILE A 981 -17.24 -4.31 -16.98
CA ILE A 981 -17.64 -3.39 -18.06
C ILE A 981 -17.42 -4.05 -19.43
N ARG A 982 -16.25 -4.66 -19.65
CA ARG A 982 -15.93 -5.38 -20.90
C ARG A 982 -16.81 -6.61 -21.09
N GLU A 983 -17.11 -7.36 -20.03
CA GLU A 983 -18.07 -8.46 -20.05
C GLU A 983 -19.44 -8.00 -20.60
N ALA A 984 -19.95 -6.85 -20.14
CA ALA A 984 -21.19 -6.27 -20.65
C ALA A 984 -21.07 -5.81 -22.12
N PHE A 985 -20.00 -5.11 -22.50
CA PHE A 985 -19.78 -4.69 -23.90
C PHE A 985 -19.86 -5.85 -24.89
N GLN A 986 -19.33 -7.02 -24.54
CA GLN A 986 -19.39 -8.21 -25.40
C GLN A 986 -20.81 -8.74 -25.65
N GLN A 987 -21.81 -8.34 -24.83
CA GLN A 987 -23.21 -8.75 -24.94
C GLN A 987 -24.14 -7.63 -25.45
N ILE A 988 -23.62 -6.42 -25.69
CA ILE A 988 -24.40 -5.29 -26.18
C ILE A 988 -24.55 -5.35 -27.71
N GLU A 989 -25.79 -5.32 -28.18
CA GLU A 989 -26.17 -5.18 -29.58
C GLU A 989 -25.49 -3.95 -30.21
N GLY A 990 -24.77 -4.16 -31.30
CA GLY A 990 -24.00 -3.11 -31.99
C GLY A 990 -22.54 -2.96 -31.52
N ILE A 991 -22.15 -3.51 -30.37
CA ILE A 991 -20.75 -3.56 -29.91
C ILE A 991 -20.20 -4.98 -30.09
N GLY A 992 -20.68 -5.92 -29.27
CA GLY A 992 -20.22 -7.31 -29.26
C GLY A 992 -18.70 -7.48 -29.08
N LYS A 993 -18.21 -8.70 -29.34
CA LYS A 993 -16.80 -9.08 -29.13
C LYS A 993 -15.78 -8.41 -30.07
N HIS A 994 -16.24 -7.78 -31.15
CA HIS A 994 -15.36 -7.05 -32.09
C HIS A 994 -15.33 -5.55 -31.77
N GLY A 995 -16.47 -4.94 -31.42
CA GLY A 995 -16.53 -3.55 -30.97
C GLY A 995 -15.82 -3.34 -29.62
N GLU A 996 -15.95 -4.28 -28.67
CA GLU A 996 -15.30 -4.21 -27.36
C GLU A 996 -13.77 -4.07 -27.48
N LYS A 997 -13.15 -4.83 -28.39
CA LYS A 997 -11.70 -4.75 -28.67
C LYS A 997 -11.25 -3.42 -29.27
N ARG A 998 -12.16 -2.65 -29.89
CA ARG A 998 -11.89 -1.30 -30.41
C ARG A 998 -12.07 -0.21 -29.35
N ILE A 999 -12.59 -0.53 -28.16
CA ILE A 999 -12.78 0.43 -27.06
C ILE A 999 -11.57 0.37 -26.12
N ARG A 1000 -10.72 1.40 -26.21
CA ARG A 1000 -9.61 1.66 -25.30
C ARG A 1000 -10.13 2.42 -24.09
N ILE A 1001 -10.18 1.76 -22.94
CA ILE A 1001 -10.39 2.38 -21.64
C ILE A 1001 -9.01 2.76 -21.12
N GLY A 1002 -8.82 3.99 -20.64
CA GLY A 1002 -7.55 4.44 -20.08
C GLY A 1002 -7.75 5.38 -18.89
N ILE A 1003 -7.02 5.14 -17.81
CA ILE A 1003 -7.07 5.99 -16.62
C ILE A 1003 -6.56 7.40 -16.97
N ALA A 1004 -7.38 8.41 -16.69
CA ALA A 1004 -7.17 9.80 -17.08
C ALA A 1004 -6.86 10.65 -15.84
N LYS A 1005 -5.61 10.53 -15.36
CA LYS A 1005 -5.19 11.12 -14.08
C LYS A 1005 -5.22 12.65 -14.10
N ASP A 1006 -5.82 13.21 -13.05
CA ASP A 1006 -5.96 14.65 -12.80
C ASP A 1006 -6.76 15.42 -13.88
N GLY A 1007 -7.96 14.93 -14.20
CA GLY A 1007 -8.90 15.63 -15.09
C GLY A 1007 -9.22 17.06 -14.63
N SER A 1008 -9.45 17.28 -13.33
CA SER A 1008 -9.80 18.60 -12.78
C SER A 1008 -8.64 19.60 -12.72
N GLY A 1009 -7.38 19.15 -12.80
CA GLY A 1009 -6.20 20.01 -12.93
C GLY A 1009 -5.74 20.15 -14.39
N VAL A 1010 -5.25 19.05 -14.97
CA VAL A 1010 -4.62 19.05 -16.30
C VAL A 1010 -5.64 19.32 -17.41
N GLY A 1011 -6.83 18.73 -17.31
CA GLY A 1011 -7.91 18.96 -18.26
C GLY A 1011 -8.39 20.41 -18.27
N ALA A 1012 -8.46 21.05 -17.10
CA ALA A 1012 -8.86 22.45 -17.00
C ALA A 1012 -7.84 23.41 -17.62
N ALA A 1013 -6.55 23.14 -17.45
CA ALA A 1013 -5.47 23.88 -18.12
C ALA A 1013 -5.55 23.73 -19.65
N LEU A 1014 -5.88 22.54 -20.16
CA LEU A 1014 -6.08 22.29 -21.58
C LEU A 1014 -7.33 23.00 -22.15
N ILE A 1015 -8.40 23.15 -21.37
CA ILE A 1015 -9.59 23.91 -21.79
C ILE A 1015 -9.30 25.42 -21.78
N ALA A 1016 -8.53 25.92 -20.81
CA ALA A 1016 -8.04 27.31 -20.80
C ALA A 1016 -7.16 27.63 -22.02
N LEU A 1017 -6.38 26.66 -22.50
CA LEU A 1017 -5.64 26.75 -23.77
C LEU A 1017 -6.58 26.81 -24.99
N VAL A 1018 -7.67 26.03 -25.02
CA VAL A 1018 -8.68 26.12 -26.10
C VAL A 1018 -9.35 27.48 -26.11
N ALA A 1019 -9.75 28.00 -24.94
CA ALA A 1019 -10.33 29.33 -24.82
C ALA A 1019 -9.38 30.45 -25.30
N ASP A 1020 -8.08 30.35 -24.99
CA ASP A 1020 -7.07 31.31 -25.47
C ASP A 1020 -6.85 31.25 -26.98
N LYS A 1021 -6.83 30.04 -27.57
CA LYS A 1021 -6.79 29.84 -29.04
C LYS A 1021 -8.00 30.51 -29.72
N LEU A 1022 -9.21 30.32 -29.17
CA LEU A 1022 -10.44 30.92 -29.71
C LEU A 1022 -10.41 32.46 -29.62
N ALA A 1023 -10.09 33.01 -28.45
CA ALA A 1023 -10.01 34.46 -28.24
C ALA A 1023 -9.01 35.14 -29.20
N LYS A 1024 -7.88 34.49 -29.49
CA LYS A 1024 -6.88 35.00 -30.45
C LYS A 1024 -7.35 34.90 -31.91
N GLN A 1025 -8.12 33.88 -32.26
CA GLN A 1025 -8.73 33.79 -33.60
C GLN A 1025 -9.80 34.87 -33.82
N ASP A 1026 -10.63 35.16 -32.82
CA ASP A 1026 -11.67 36.19 -32.97
C ASP A 1026 -11.08 37.60 -33.02
N GLN A 1027 -10.00 37.89 -32.27
CA GLN A 1027 -9.24 39.13 -32.43
C GLN A 1027 -8.67 39.29 -33.84
N LEU A 1028 -8.14 38.22 -34.46
CA LEU A 1028 -7.65 38.28 -35.84
C LEU A 1028 -8.78 38.58 -36.84
N LYS A 1029 -10.00 38.06 -36.60
CA LYS A 1029 -11.20 38.33 -37.43
C LYS A 1029 -11.79 39.74 -37.24
N GLU A 1030 -11.44 40.46 -36.17
CA GLU A 1030 -11.79 41.88 -35.98
C GLU A 1030 -10.76 42.84 -36.63
N TYR A 1031 -9.64 42.33 -37.12
CA TYR A 1031 -8.57 43.11 -37.78
C TYR A 1031 -8.57 43.02 -39.32
N ASP A 1032 -9.27 42.04 -39.91
CA ASP A 1032 -9.46 41.82 -41.37
C ASP A 1032 -10.81 42.39 -41.87
#